data_AF-A0A7X0MFK9-F1
#
_entry.id   AF-A0A7X0MFK9-F1
#
_cell.length_a   1.000
_cell.length_b   1.000
_cell.length_c   1.000
_cell.angle_alpha   90.00
_cell.angle_beta   90.00
_cell.angle_gamma   90.00
#
_symmetry.space_group_name_H-M   'P 1'
#
loop_
_entity.id
_entity.type
_entity.pdbx_description
1 polymer ?
#
loop_
_entity_poly.entity_id
_entity_poly.type
_entity_poly.pdbx_seq_one_letter_code
_entity_poly.pdbx_strand_id
1 'polypeptide(L)'
;MAELGALEPHYAEIDFADLVATSERIVLQGSNAKARARRTETVDLVIETLRGKISDEHVQMLEALRRTIDIFEDGYDRVLSALQKTEFGKLTPEQQLSICLCFASYQFDQVRIAIASRLSEANGALPYSMSFRDWRDRPIPPGAVVDMIVAAAGATLKMIAAAQKWDGAGHIVLPTFEILDESECMLGGINQTLAHSWRTWNRLEELHRFCGAPVSVTASEELQGAPPELKRIVRFGHSRYVIDQVAASYRAEDLMHQNQMEQAVAQSWRSKLAPPHRPAALPPDEIVSEAEFVAVLGLSEVLSFAIIDDMEELNGLRIVEWLRGLAVLSNIATFYDEERSDADPPVLVLSDEEIVGALERGGLSASKSAYFIDAVTFHQKSIDLFDAPLISVAGGKKLLFLPTLIGQNHTTVLLSLLSRQKVKFESKGKAFEKRVVELFNNAGIYARSFSFKEEGEEYEIDALVDWGGRLFLFECKNRTLPSARPVAMRDFEHEMRDAAKQVLRQKSGLEKWPDVVRIKFGKSIDGLEIVPCVLNNLPYARAEADDGVFFYDFSSLKRFMSSGSLRQRVVATFRGGDRRELRIPTIRIWNGAEPKAEDLLKQLKEPVALRICFAHMGKDVRTFNLDEETLVVSDEIHREDISEKAMAELAGRSWNGMRRQQARFVKKAKKSRQKEEREKQR
;
A
#
# COMPACT_ATOMS: atom_id res chain seq x y z
N MET A 1 -38.74 1.97 -4.10
CA MET A 1 -39.88 2.81 -3.69
C MET A 1 -40.48 2.39 -2.36
N ALA A 2 -41.01 1.16 -2.22
CA ALA A 2 -41.54 0.68 -0.92
C ALA A 2 -40.47 0.74 0.20
N GLU A 3 -39.23 0.34 -0.12
CA GLU A 3 -38.09 0.40 0.82
C GLU A 3 -37.67 1.83 1.16
N LEU A 4 -37.71 2.76 0.20
CA LEU A 4 -37.43 4.19 0.44
C LEU A 4 -38.49 4.80 1.36
N GLY A 5 -39.77 4.53 1.11
CA GLY A 5 -40.86 5.01 1.97
C GLY A 5 -40.76 4.51 3.42
N ALA A 6 -40.21 3.31 3.64
CA ALA A 6 -39.99 2.78 4.99
C ALA A 6 -38.88 3.52 5.76
N LEU A 7 -37.98 4.22 5.06
CA LEU A 7 -36.85 4.95 5.65
C LEU A 7 -37.18 6.41 5.95
N GLU A 8 -38.37 6.91 5.57
CA GLU A 8 -38.76 8.33 5.72
C GLU A 8 -38.53 8.92 7.12
N PRO A 9 -38.80 8.20 8.24
CA PRO A 9 -38.51 8.72 9.58
C PRO A 9 -37.02 8.99 9.84
N HIS A 10 -36.13 8.36 9.09
CA HIS A 10 -34.67 8.40 9.26
C HIS A 10 -33.96 9.23 8.19
N TYR A 11 -34.69 9.90 7.30
CA TYR A 11 -34.08 10.63 6.18
C TYR A 11 -33.06 11.69 6.60
N ALA A 12 -33.25 12.32 7.77
CA ALA A 12 -32.30 13.29 8.31
C ALA A 12 -30.97 12.66 8.78
N GLU A 13 -30.95 11.35 9.00
CA GLU A 13 -29.79 10.59 9.49
C GLU A 13 -29.03 9.89 8.36
N ILE A 14 -29.60 9.87 7.14
CA ILE A 14 -29.04 9.16 5.98
C ILE A 14 -28.36 10.15 5.03
N ASP A 15 -27.08 9.92 4.76
CA ASP A 15 -26.39 10.56 3.65
C ASP A 15 -26.74 9.85 2.34
N PHE A 16 -27.83 10.29 1.71
CA PHE A 16 -28.29 9.71 0.44
C PHE A 16 -27.30 9.95 -0.70
N ALA A 17 -26.57 11.08 -0.68
CA ALA A 17 -25.59 11.38 -1.70
C ALA A 17 -24.44 10.38 -1.64
N ASP A 18 -23.92 10.09 -0.44
CA ASP A 18 -22.95 9.02 -0.22
C ASP A 18 -23.55 7.66 -0.59
N LEU A 19 -24.75 7.30 -0.13
CA LEU A 19 -25.35 6.00 -0.46
C LEU A 19 -25.47 5.75 -1.98
N VAL A 20 -25.88 6.76 -2.74
CA VAL A 20 -25.97 6.66 -4.21
C VAL A 20 -24.58 6.65 -4.84
N ALA A 21 -23.68 7.53 -4.39
CA ALA A 21 -22.30 7.59 -4.88
C ALA A 21 -21.54 6.29 -4.64
N THR A 22 -21.95 5.47 -3.67
CA THR A 22 -21.24 4.26 -3.27
C THR A 22 -21.78 2.97 -3.86
N SER A 23 -22.89 3.05 -4.60
CA SER A 23 -23.45 1.90 -5.30
C SER A 23 -22.52 1.41 -6.42
N GLU A 24 -22.19 0.11 -6.42
CA GLU A 24 -21.32 -0.52 -7.44
C GLU A 24 -21.89 -0.41 -8.87
N ARG A 25 -23.21 -0.21 -9.01
CA ARG A 25 -23.90 -0.16 -10.32
C ARG A 25 -24.24 1.25 -10.79
N ILE A 26 -23.76 2.27 -10.09
CA ILE A 26 -24.08 3.66 -10.44
C ILE A 26 -23.33 4.13 -11.70
N VAL A 27 -22.08 3.73 -11.88
CA VAL A 27 -21.28 3.98 -13.10
C VAL A 27 -21.08 2.66 -13.82
N LEU A 28 -21.57 2.55 -15.06
CA LEU A 28 -21.44 1.35 -15.88
C LEU A 28 -20.28 1.49 -16.89
N GLN A 29 -19.20 0.77 -16.60
CA GLN A 29 -17.97 0.80 -17.41
C GLN A 29 -18.13 0.20 -18.82
N GLY A 30 -19.18 -0.61 -19.06
CA GLY A 30 -19.48 -1.17 -20.38
C GLY A 30 -20.56 -0.38 -21.11
N SER A 31 -20.50 -0.40 -22.46
CA SER A 31 -21.49 0.21 -23.35
C SER A 31 -22.81 -0.59 -23.38
N ASN A 32 -23.61 -0.49 -22.32
CA ASN A 32 -24.94 -1.08 -22.24
C ASN A 32 -26.02 0.00 -22.08
N ALA A 33 -26.53 0.49 -23.22
CA ALA A 33 -27.51 1.57 -23.25
C ALA A 33 -28.78 1.26 -22.42
N LYS A 34 -29.26 0.00 -22.44
CA LYS A 34 -30.45 -0.42 -21.68
C LYS A 34 -30.20 -0.37 -20.17
N ALA A 35 -29.03 -0.83 -19.73
CA ALA A 35 -28.66 -0.79 -18.31
C ALA A 35 -28.47 0.66 -17.83
N ARG A 36 -27.82 1.51 -18.64
CA ARG A 36 -27.62 2.93 -18.34
C ARG A 36 -28.94 3.70 -18.26
N ALA A 37 -29.85 3.50 -19.22
CA ALA A 37 -31.17 4.13 -19.20
C ALA A 37 -31.96 3.76 -17.92
N ARG A 38 -31.96 2.48 -17.55
CA ARG A 38 -32.61 2.01 -16.31
C ARG A 38 -31.97 2.61 -15.05
N ARG A 39 -30.64 2.69 -15.01
CA ARG A 39 -29.89 3.31 -13.90
C ARG A 39 -30.26 4.79 -13.77
N THR A 40 -30.26 5.53 -14.88
CA THR A 40 -30.68 6.93 -14.94
C THR A 40 -32.09 7.13 -14.40
N GLU A 41 -33.08 6.39 -14.91
CA GLU A 41 -34.46 6.46 -14.45
C GLU A 41 -34.59 6.20 -12.95
N THR A 42 -33.81 5.24 -12.43
CA THR A 42 -33.79 4.91 -11.01
C THR A 42 -33.24 6.06 -10.17
N VAL A 43 -32.14 6.69 -10.58
CA VAL A 43 -31.53 7.81 -9.85
C VAL A 43 -32.43 9.04 -9.88
N ASP A 44 -33.00 9.36 -11.04
CA ASP A 44 -33.90 10.51 -11.20
C ASP A 44 -35.14 10.35 -10.30
N LEU A 45 -35.71 9.13 -10.24
CA LEU A 45 -36.81 8.82 -9.33
C LEU A 45 -36.44 8.99 -7.85
N VAL A 46 -35.22 8.61 -7.45
CA VAL A 46 -34.73 8.81 -6.07
C VAL A 46 -34.64 10.29 -5.75
N ILE A 47 -34.07 11.11 -6.65
CA ILE A 47 -33.96 12.57 -6.48
C ILE A 47 -35.35 13.19 -6.33
N GLU A 48 -36.28 12.86 -7.21
CA GLU A 48 -37.66 13.36 -7.17
C GLU A 48 -38.37 12.99 -5.87
N THR A 49 -38.17 11.76 -5.38
CA THR A 49 -38.78 11.27 -4.14
C THR A 49 -38.26 11.98 -2.89
N LEU A 50 -36.97 12.29 -2.87
CA LEU A 50 -36.32 12.93 -1.73
C LEU A 50 -36.47 14.46 -1.73
N ARG A 51 -36.84 15.05 -2.87
CA ARG A 51 -37.03 16.50 -2.99
C ARG A 51 -38.09 17.00 -2.01
N GLY A 52 -37.73 18.01 -1.22
CA GLY A 52 -38.57 18.55 -0.15
C GLY A 52 -38.67 17.68 1.11
N LYS A 53 -38.01 16.51 1.14
CA LYS A 53 -37.93 15.62 2.31
C LYS A 53 -36.55 15.59 2.97
N ILE A 54 -35.51 16.02 2.26
CA ILE A 54 -34.15 16.24 2.76
C ILE A 54 -33.71 17.69 2.49
N SER A 55 -32.54 18.09 2.98
CA SER A 55 -32.01 19.44 2.73
C SER A 55 -31.75 19.68 1.25
N ASP A 56 -31.96 20.93 0.79
CA ASP A 56 -31.70 21.32 -0.60
C ASP A 56 -30.24 21.08 -1.01
N GLU A 57 -29.30 21.19 -0.06
CA GLU A 57 -27.88 20.87 -0.26
C GLU A 57 -27.69 19.40 -0.68
N HIS A 58 -28.31 18.44 0.03
CA HIS A 58 -28.20 17.02 -0.31
C HIS A 58 -28.88 16.71 -1.65
N VAL A 59 -29.99 17.38 -1.98
CA VAL A 59 -30.61 17.24 -3.31
C VAL A 59 -29.66 17.74 -4.41
N GLN A 60 -29.03 18.90 -4.21
CA GLN A 60 -28.04 19.45 -5.16
C GLN A 60 -26.82 18.53 -5.32
N MET A 61 -26.37 17.89 -4.25
CA MET A 61 -25.30 16.88 -4.32
C MET A 61 -25.69 15.68 -5.18
N LEU A 62 -26.91 15.15 -5.01
CA LEU A 62 -27.43 14.06 -5.84
C LEU A 62 -27.57 14.47 -7.31
N GLU A 63 -28.07 15.68 -7.59
CA GLU A 63 -28.17 16.21 -8.95
C GLU A 63 -26.80 16.46 -9.59
N ALA A 64 -25.81 16.90 -8.82
CA ALA A 64 -24.43 17.02 -9.27
C ALA A 64 -23.84 15.64 -9.61
N LEU A 65 -24.00 14.65 -8.73
CA LEU A 65 -23.59 13.27 -8.97
C LEU A 65 -24.26 12.69 -10.23
N ARG A 66 -25.57 12.89 -10.38
CA ARG A 66 -26.32 12.42 -11.56
C ARG A 66 -25.72 12.95 -12.86
N ARG A 67 -25.31 14.22 -12.90
CA ARG A 67 -24.68 14.86 -14.07
C ARG A 67 -23.28 14.30 -14.35
N THR A 68 -22.52 13.92 -13.34
CA THR A 68 -21.14 13.43 -13.53
C THR A 68 -21.07 11.97 -13.98
N ILE A 69 -22.10 11.15 -13.71
CA ILE A 69 -22.11 9.75 -14.16
C ILE A 69 -21.96 9.63 -15.68
N ASP A 70 -22.66 10.46 -16.45
CA ASP A 70 -22.62 10.37 -17.93
C ASP A 70 -21.24 10.77 -18.46
N ILE A 71 -20.53 11.66 -17.75
CA ILE A 71 -19.12 11.99 -18.04
C ILE A 71 -18.25 10.76 -17.83
N PHE A 72 -18.41 10.06 -16.71
CA PHE A 72 -17.61 8.87 -16.36
C PHE A 72 -17.82 7.72 -17.32
N GLU A 73 -19.08 7.41 -17.64
CA GLU A 73 -19.44 6.35 -18.57
C GLU A 73 -18.93 6.61 -20.00
N ASP A 74 -19.01 7.86 -20.48
CA ASP A 74 -18.44 8.27 -21.77
C ASP A 74 -16.91 8.08 -21.81
N GLY A 75 -16.21 8.35 -20.70
CA GLY A 75 -14.76 8.14 -20.66
C GLY A 75 -14.34 6.68 -20.81
N TYR A 76 -15.09 5.74 -20.27
CA TYR A 76 -14.86 4.30 -20.48
C TYR A 76 -15.13 3.89 -21.94
N ASP A 77 -16.24 4.37 -22.53
CA ASP A 77 -16.57 4.08 -23.92
C ASP A 77 -15.50 4.58 -24.89
N ARG A 78 -14.88 5.74 -24.60
CA ARG A 78 -13.78 6.31 -25.39
C ARG A 78 -12.54 5.43 -25.39
N VAL A 79 -12.10 4.96 -24.22
CA VAL A 79 -10.92 4.09 -24.12
C VAL A 79 -11.15 2.77 -24.86
N LEU A 80 -12.34 2.16 -24.72
CA LEU A 80 -12.69 0.95 -25.47
C LEU A 80 -12.74 1.18 -26.98
N SER A 81 -13.33 2.29 -27.40
CA SER A 81 -13.40 2.66 -28.81
C SER A 81 -12.02 2.95 -29.39
N ALA A 82 -11.12 3.55 -28.60
CA ALA A 82 -9.72 3.77 -28.98
C ALA A 82 -9.01 2.42 -29.14
N LEU A 83 -9.14 1.49 -28.19
CA LEU A 83 -8.54 0.16 -28.25
C LEU A 83 -8.93 -0.60 -29.53
N GLN A 84 -10.22 -0.59 -29.87
CA GLN A 84 -10.73 -1.29 -31.07
C GLN A 84 -10.16 -0.76 -32.39
N LYS A 85 -9.68 0.49 -32.43
CA LYS A 85 -9.08 1.09 -33.63
C LYS A 85 -7.60 0.73 -33.81
N THR A 86 -6.93 0.29 -32.74
CA THR A 86 -5.49 -0.03 -32.75
C THR A 86 -5.21 -1.33 -33.52
N GLU A 87 -3.97 -1.49 -34.02
CA GLU A 87 -3.54 -2.77 -34.60
C GLU A 87 -3.58 -3.91 -33.58
N PHE A 88 -3.25 -3.63 -32.31
CA PHE A 88 -3.37 -4.60 -31.22
C PHE A 88 -4.81 -5.12 -31.08
N GLY A 89 -5.80 -4.21 -31.11
CA GLY A 89 -7.22 -4.56 -30.99
C GLY A 89 -7.76 -5.45 -32.10
N LYS A 90 -7.07 -5.52 -33.24
CA LYS A 90 -7.44 -6.35 -34.41
C LYS A 90 -6.89 -7.77 -34.36
N LEU A 91 -5.95 -8.05 -33.46
CA LEU A 91 -5.33 -9.37 -33.31
C LEU A 91 -6.30 -10.38 -32.70
N THR A 92 -5.98 -11.67 -32.82
CA THR A 92 -6.73 -12.72 -32.13
C THR A 92 -6.54 -12.60 -30.61
N PRO A 93 -7.53 -13.01 -29.79
CA PRO A 93 -7.43 -13.02 -28.34
C PRO A 93 -6.15 -13.68 -27.79
N GLU A 94 -5.72 -14.78 -28.39
CA GLU A 94 -4.53 -15.56 -28.01
C GLU A 94 -3.24 -14.79 -28.29
N GLN A 95 -3.17 -14.13 -29.45
CA GLN A 95 -2.05 -13.25 -29.82
C GLN A 95 -1.98 -12.03 -28.90
N GLN A 96 -3.13 -11.41 -28.59
CA GLN A 96 -3.21 -10.26 -27.68
C GLN A 96 -2.61 -10.58 -26.32
N LEU A 97 -2.93 -11.75 -25.75
CA LEU A 97 -2.39 -12.17 -24.45
C LEU A 97 -0.92 -12.54 -24.50
N SER A 98 -0.49 -13.26 -25.54
CA SER A 98 0.91 -13.63 -25.73
C SER A 98 1.79 -12.36 -25.82
N ILE A 99 1.34 -11.38 -26.62
CA ILE A 99 1.99 -10.07 -26.74
C ILE A 99 2.02 -9.33 -25.40
N CYS A 100 0.89 -9.24 -24.69
CA CYS A 100 0.82 -8.48 -23.44
C CYS A 100 1.73 -9.03 -22.34
N LEU A 101 1.72 -10.35 -22.13
CA LEU A 101 2.49 -10.98 -21.06
C LEU A 101 3.99 -10.95 -21.34
N CYS A 102 4.40 -11.18 -22.60
CA CYS A 102 5.81 -11.07 -23.00
C CYS A 102 6.29 -9.61 -22.96
N PHE A 103 5.50 -8.65 -23.48
CA PHE A 103 5.82 -7.22 -23.42
C PHE A 103 5.99 -6.73 -21.98
N ALA A 104 5.08 -7.10 -21.09
CA ALA A 104 5.17 -6.75 -19.66
C ALA A 104 6.46 -7.27 -19.02
N SER A 105 6.91 -8.47 -19.42
CA SER A 105 8.14 -9.08 -18.91
C SER A 105 9.39 -8.37 -19.44
N TYR A 106 9.43 -8.04 -20.74
CA TYR A 106 10.53 -7.23 -21.31
C TYR A 106 10.62 -5.84 -20.68
N GLN A 107 9.49 -5.17 -20.48
CA GLN A 107 9.50 -3.85 -19.86
C GLN A 107 9.92 -3.90 -18.39
N PHE A 108 9.56 -4.96 -17.67
CA PHE A 108 10.04 -5.19 -16.32
C PHE A 108 11.57 -5.34 -16.27
N ASP A 109 12.17 -6.00 -17.26
CA ASP A 109 13.64 -6.09 -17.37
C ASP A 109 14.29 -4.73 -17.53
N GLN A 110 13.73 -3.86 -18.37
CA GLN A 110 14.22 -2.49 -18.54
C GLN A 110 14.17 -1.70 -17.23
N VAL A 111 13.07 -1.84 -16.48
CA VAL A 111 12.91 -1.22 -15.15
C VAL A 111 13.97 -1.74 -14.17
N ARG A 112 14.21 -3.04 -14.15
CA ARG A 112 15.19 -3.69 -13.26
C ARG A 112 16.62 -3.27 -13.59
N ILE A 113 16.98 -3.22 -14.87
CA ILE A 113 18.30 -2.73 -15.33
C ILE A 113 18.48 -1.26 -14.91
N ALA A 114 17.44 -0.43 -15.06
CA ALA A 114 17.49 0.96 -14.64
C ALA A 114 17.67 1.11 -13.11
N ILE A 115 16.97 0.29 -12.31
CA ILE A 115 17.15 0.22 -10.85
C ILE A 115 18.60 -0.16 -10.51
N ALA A 116 19.12 -1.24 -11.11
CA ALA A 116 20.48 -1.73 -10.84
C ALA A 116 21.54 -0.67 -11.20
N SER A 117 21.39 0.01 -12.34
CA SER A 117 22.27 1.12 -12.74
C SER A 117 22.28 2.23 -11.70
N ARG A 118 21.11 2.68 -11.26
CA ARG A 118 20.98 3.74 -10.24
C ARG A 118 21.56 3.35 -8.89
N LEU A 119 21.35 2.11 -8.45
CA LEU A 119 21.96 1.58 -7.22
C LEU A 119 23.49 1.54 -7.32
N SER A 120 24.03 1.21 -8.50
CA SER A 120 25.49 1.22 -8.73
C SER A 120 26.09 2.63 -8.68
N GLU A 121 25.39 3.62 -9.25
CA GLU A 121 25.79 5.04 -9.25
C GLU A 121 25.81 5.66 -7.84
N ALA A 122 24.93 5.17 -6.95
CA ALA A 122 24.80 5.65 -5.58
C ALA A 122 26.04 5.36 -4.68
N ASN A 123 27.09 4.70 -5.20
CA ASN A 123 28.40 4.52 -4.55
C ASN A 123 28.33 3.97 -3.10
N GLY A 124 27.32 3.16 -2.80
CA GLY A 124 27.13 2.53 -1.49
C GLY A 124 26.37 3.38 -0.46
N ALA A 125 25.89 4.58 -0.82
CA ALA A 125 24.85 5.25 -0.06
C ALA A 125 23.49 4.73 -0.56
N LEU A 126 22.82 3.91 0.24
CA LEU A 126 21.43 3.52 -0.07
C LEU A 126 20.55 4.78 0.08
N PRO A 127 19.90 5.24 -0.99
CA PRO A 127 19.05 6.43 -0.90
C PRO A 127 17.84 6.13 -0.01
N TYR A 128 17.35 7.13 0.74
CA TYR A 128 16.14 6.99 1.57
C TYR A 128 14.90 6.68 0.73
N SER A 129 14.88 7.16 -0.50
CA SER A 129 13.90 6.86 -1.54
C SER A 129 14.61 6.93 -2.89
N MET A 130 14.23 6.09 -3.83
CA MET A 130 14.70 6.13 -5.21
C MET A 130 13.51 6.33 -6.12
N SER A 131 13.64 7.28 -7.05
CA SER A 131 12.63 7.58 -8.05
C SER A 131 13.27 7.64 -9.44
N PHE A 132 12.56 7.14 -10.45
CA PHE A 132 12.80 7.51 -11.83
C PHE A 132 12.38 8.96 -12.07
N ARG A 133 12.80 9.53 -13.19
CA ARG A 133 12.39 10.85 -13.64
C ARG A 133 11.59 10.69 -14.93
N ASP A 134 10.41 11.30 -14.96
CA ASP A 134 9.62 11.36 -16.19
C ASP A 134 10.14 12.46 -17.13
N TRP A 135 9.45 12.65 -18.25
CA TRP A 135 9.84 13.64 -19.25
C TRP A 135 9.76 15.10 -18.78
N ARG A 136 9.12 15.38 -17.63
CA ARG A 136 9.09 16.69 -16.95
C ARG A 136 10.01 16.72 -15.71
N ASP A 137 10.93 15.76 -15.58
CA ASP A 137 11.83 15.60 -14.43
C ASP A 137 11.13 15.29 -13.09
N ARG A 138 9.91 14.76 -13.15
CA ARG A 138 9.11 14.45 -11.95
C ARG A 138 9.44 13.07 -11.40
N PRO A 139 9.45 12.87 -10.07
CA PRO A 139 9.76 11.59 -9.47
C PRO A 139 8.65 10.57 -9.71
N ILE A 140 9.04 9.38 -10.19
CA ILE A 140 8.18 8.20 -10.30
C ILE A 140 8.82 7.06 -9.48
N PRO A 141 8.16 6.56 -8.42
CA PRO A 141 8.65 5.41 -7.67
C PRO A 141 8.76 4.17 -8.58
N PRO A 142 9.87 3.39 -8.55
CA PRO A 142 10.01 2.20 -9.37
C PRO A 142 8.89 1.18 -9.15
N GLY A 143 8.44 1.02 -7.89
CA GLY A 143 7.31 0.15 -7.56
C GLY A 143 6.00 0.57 -8.25
N ALA A 144 5.79 1.87 -8.50
CA ALA A 144 4.61 2.34 -9.23
C ALA A 144 4.68 1.98 -10.73
N VAL A 145 5.88 1.93 -11.31
CA VAL A 145 6.07 1.45 -12.69
C VAL A 145 5.78 -0.05 -12.78
N VAL A 146 6.28 -0.84 -11.83
CA VAL A 146 5.99 -2.29 -11.77
C VAL A 146 4.50 -2.53 -11.56
N ASP A 147 3.83 -1.81 -10.64
CA ASP A 147 2.37 -1.89 -10.46
C ASP A 147 1.61 -1.58 -11.75
N MET A 148 2.03 -0.56 -12.51
CA MET A 148 1.42 -0.25 -13.81
C MET A 148 1.56 -1.40 -14.81
N ILE A 149 2.75 -2.01 -14.92
CA ILE A 149 3.03 -3.15 -15.80
C ILE A 149 2.12 -4.33 -15.44
N VAL A 150 2.12 -4.70 -14.16
CA VAL A 150 1.37 -5.85 -13.63
C VAL A 150 -0.15 -5.62 -13.76
N ALA A 151 -0.63 -4.43 -13.41
CA ALA A 151 -2.04 -4.09 -13.48
C ALA A 151 -2.57 -4.10 -14.91
N ALA A 152 -1.80 -3.57 -15.88
CA ALA A 152 -2.18 -3.60 -17.29
C ALA A 152 -2.28 -5.04 -17.81
N ALA A 153 -1.27 -5.87 -17.55
CA ALA A 153 -1.29 -7.29 -17.95
C ALA A 153 -2.48 -8.05 -17.34
N GLY A 154 -2.71 -7.90 -16.04
CA GLY A 154 -3.82 -8.56 -15.33
C GLY A 154 -5.20 -8.09 -15.80
N ALA A 155 -5.38 -6.80 -16.08
CA ALA A 155 -6.64 -6.25 -16.58
C ALA A 155 -6.95 -6.78 -17.99
N THR A 156 -5.98 -6.75 -18.90
CA THR A 156 -6.13 -7.31 -20.25
C THR A 156 -6.42 -8.80 -20.22
N LEU A 157 -5.73 -9.55 -19.37
CA LEU A 157 -5.98 -10.98 -19.17
C LEU A 157 -7.42 -11.27 -18.73
N LYS A 158 -7.93 -10.58 -17.71
CA LYS A 158 -9.31 -10.75 -17.25
C LYS A 158 -10.32 -10.39 -18.33
N MET A 159 -10.12 -9.25 -19.00
CA MET A 159 -11.01 -8.75 -20.05
C MET A 159 -11.14 -9.77 -21.18
N ILE A 160 -10.02 -10.23 -21.73
CA ILE A 160 -10.00 -11.19 -22.83
C ILE A 160 -10.57 -12.54 -22.38
N ALA A 161 -10.12 -13.06 -21.23
CA ALA A 161 -10.60 -14.33 -20.71
C ALA A 161 -12.12 -14.32 -20.44
N ALA A 162 -12.67 -13.20 -19.97
CA ALA A 162 -14.11 -13.06 -19.75
C ALA A 162 -14.88 -13.02 -21.09
N ALA A 163 -14.37 -12.30 -22.08
CA ALA A 163 -14.97 -12.24 -23.41
C ALA A 163 -14.97 -13.60 -24.12
N GLN A 164 -13.89 -14.38 -23.94
CA GLN A 164 -13.72 -15.70 -24.57
C GLN A 164 -14.24 -16.87 -23.72
N LYS A 165 -14.68 -16.63 -22.48
CA LYS A 165 -15.11 -17.67 -21.52
C LYS A 165 -14.01 -18.70 -21.25
N TRP A 166 -12.81 -18.21 -20.96
CA TRP A 166 -11.63 -19.02 -20.62
C TRP A 166 -11.53 -19.31 -19.12
N ASP A 167 -12.65 -19.25 -18.40
CA ASP A 167 -12.78 -19.65 -17.01
C ASP A 167 -12.99 -21.17 -16.90
N GLY A 168 -11.91 -21.91 -16.67
CA GLY A 168 -11.92 -23.36 -16.47
C GLY A 168 -11.63 -23.73 -15.02
N ALA A 169 -12.50 -24.55 -14.40
CA ALA A 169 -12.33 -25.03 -13.01
C ALA A 169 -12.08 -23.92 -11.97
N GLY A 170 -12.62 -22.72 -12.19
CA GLY A 170 -12.44 -21.57 -11.31
C GLY A 170 -11.21 -20.70 -11.60
N HIS A 171 -10.39 -21.06 -12.59
CA HIS A 171 -9.16 -20.36 -12.99
C HIS A 171 -9.24 -19.83 -14.42
N ILE A 172 -8.44 -18.81 -14.73
CA ILE A 172 -8.23 -18.42 -16.14
C ILE A 172 -7.21 -19.38 -16.73
N VAL A 173 -7.59 -20.05 -17.83
CA VAL A 173 -6.73 -21.01 -18.54
C VAL A 173 -6.49 -20.54 -19.96
N LEU A 174 -5.23 -20.28 -20.30
CA LEU A 174 -4.83 -19.92 -21.66
C LEU A 174 -4.87 -21.16 -22.56
N PRO A 175 -5.68 -21.19 -23.64
CA PRO A 175 -5.77 -22.35 -24.53
C PRO A 175 -4.46 -22.57 -25.30
N THR A 176 -3.82 -21.48 -25.70
CA THR A 176 -2.48 -21.44 -26.30
C THR A 176 -1.74 -20.22 -25.75
N PHE A 177 -0.44 -20.35 -25.57
CA PHE A 177 0.44 -19.23 -25.21
C PHE A 177 1.72 -19.36 -26.02
N GLU A 178 2.01 -18.34 -26.81
CA GLU A 178 3.22 -18.25 -27.62
C GLU A 178 4.22 -17.35 -26.91
N ILE A 179 5.48 -17.81 -26.86
CA ILE A 179 6.58 -17.01 -26.36
C ILE A 179 7.13 -16.24 -27.55
N LEU A 180 7.02 -14.91 -27.47
CA LEU A 180 7.35 -13.98 -28.54
C LEU A 180 8.61 -13.19 -28.19
N ASP A 181 9.33 -12.75 -29.21
CA ASP A 181 10.48 -11.85 -29.01
C ASP A 181 10.07 -10.39 -28.71
N GLU A 182 11.03 -9.55 -28.32
CA GLU A 182 10.76 -8.15 -27.96
C GLU A 182 10.13 -7.36 -29.12
N SER A 183 10.55 -7.64 -30.35
CA SER A 183 10.09 -6.92 -31.55
C SER A 183 8.65 -7.26 -31.92
N GLU A 184 8.26 -8.52 -31.75
CA GLU A 184 6.90 -9.03 -31.97
C GLU A 184 5.92 -8.50 -30.92
N CYS A 185 6.41 -8.18 -29.73
CA CYS A 185 5.62 -7.71 -28.60
C CYS A 185 5.39 -6.20 -28.54
N MET A 186 5.97 -5.41 -29.45
CA MET A 186 5.92 -3.94 -29.39
C MET A 186 4.50 -3.36 -29.39
N LEU A 187 3.53 -4.05 -30.00
CA LEU A 187 2.12 -3.64 -29.98
C LEU A 187 1.51 -3.67 -28.56
N GLY A 188 2.10 -4.43 -27.64
CA GLY A 188 1.69 -4.48 -26.24
C GLY A 188 1.78 -3.13 -25.52
N GLY A 189 2.69 -2.24 -25.95
CA GLY A 189 2.82 -0.89 -25.40
C GLY A 189 1.59 0.00 -25.63
N ILE A 190 0.90 -0.19 -26.77
CA ILE A 190 -0.34 0.53 -27.08
C ILE A 190 -1.44 0.11 -26.11
N ASN A 191 -1.63 -1.20 -25.93
CA ASN A 191 -2.60 -1.74 -24.99
C ASN A 191 -2.29 -1.31 -23.54
N GLN A 192 -1.02 -1.38 -23.14
CA GLN A 192 -0.62 -0.93 -21.80
C GLN A 192 -0.97 0.55 -21.55
N THR A 193 -0.73 1.41 -22.53
CA THR A 193 -1.06 2.84 -22.42
C THR A 193 -2.57 3.04 -22.22
N LEU A 194 -3.41 2.35 -23.00
CA LEU A 194 -4.86 2.43 -22.88
C LEU A 194 -5.37 1.79 -21.57
N ALA A 195 -4.79 0.68 -21.13
CA ALA A 195 -5.08 0.07 -19.84
C ALA A 195 -4.72 1.00 -18.67
N HIS A 196 -3.62 1.76 -18.79
CA HIS A 196 -3.25 2.79 -17.83
C HIS A 196 -4.26 3.95 -17.84
N SER A 197 -4.70 4.42 -19.01
CA SER A 197 -5.76 5.43 -19.14
C SER A 197 -7.06 4.96 -18.49
N TRP A 198 -7.48 3.71 -18.73
CA TRP A 198 -8.66 3.10 -18.10
C TRP A 198 -8.55 3.10 -16.58
N ARG A 199 -7.45 2.57 -16.02
CA ARG A 199 -7.25 2.48 -14.57
C ARG A 199 -7.20 3.87 -13.93
N THR A 200 -6.53 4.82 -14.57
CA THR A 200 -6.42 6.19 -14.07
C THR A 200 -7.78 6.89 -14.10
N TRP A 201 -8.55 6.70 -15.17
CA TRP A 201 -9.94 7.17 -15.26
C TRP A 201 -10.82 6.60 -14.15
N ASN A 202 -10.76 5.27 -13.93
CA ASN A 202 -11.47 4.61 -12.83
C ASN A 202 -11.09 5.19 -11.48
N ARG A 203 -9.79 5.36 -11.19
CA ARG A 203 -9.39 5.98 -9.93
C ARG A 203 -9.92 7.40 -9.77
N LEU A 204 -9.92 8.21 -10.84
CA LEU A 204 -10.34 9.61 -10.76
C LEU A 204 -11.86 9.75 -10.59
N GLU A 205 -12.67 8.94 -11.27
CA GLU A 205 -14.12 8.94 -11.04
C GLU A 205 -14.48 8.43 -9.64
N GLU A 206 -13.76 7.40 -9.17
CA GLU A 206 -13.91 6.91 -7.80
C GLU A 206 -13.50 7.99 -6.78
N LEU A 207 -12.41 8.73 -7.00
CA LEU A 207 -12.02 9.86 -6.13
C LEU A 207 -13.09 10.96 -6.10
N HIS A 208 -13.76 11.22 -7.22
CA HIS A 208 -14.88 12.15 -7.25
C HIS A 208 -16.05 11.63 -6.39
N ARG A 209 -16.48 10.39 -6.63
CA ARG A 209 -17.64 9.79 -5.95
C ARG A 209 -17.43 9.55 -4.47
N PHE A 210 -16.30 8.97 -4.10
CA PHE A 210 -16.03 8.50 -2.74
C PHE A 210 -15.35 9.55 -1.86
N CYS A 211 -14.61 10.46 -2.47
CA CYS A 211 -13.80 11.44 -1.74
C CYS A 211 -14.16 12.89 -2.08
N GLY A 212 -15.13 13.14 -2.95
CA GLY A 212 -15.57 14.49 -3.32
C GLY A 212 -14.56 15.28 -4.14
N ALA A 213 -13.65 14.63 -4.87
CA ALA A 213 -12.72 15.33 -5.74
C ALA A 213 -13.47 16.12 -6.83
N PRO A 214 -13.23 17.42 -7.03
CA PRO A 214 -14.00 18.22 -7.99
C PRO A 214 -13.71 17.78 -9.42
N VAL A 215 -14.72 17.81 -10.29
CA VAL A 215 -14.60 17.50 -11.72
C VAL A 215 -15.21 18.62 -12.57
N SER A 216 -14.55 18.96 -13.67
CA SER A 216 -15.06 19.91 -14.67
C SER A 216 -14.75 19.45 -16.09
N VAL A 217 -15.58 19.87 -17.05
CA VAL A 217 -15.40 19.57 -18.47
C VAL A 217 -15.35 20.88 -19.25
N THR A 218 -14.36 21.00 -20.13
CA THR A 218 -14.17 22.13 -21.05
C THR A 218 -14.28 21.61 -22.48
N ALA A 219 -15.15 22.21 -23.28
CA ALA A 219 -15.41 21.82 -24.67
C ALA A 219 -14.56 22.61 -25.67
N SER A 220 -14.45 22.12 -26.91
CA SER A 220 -13.58 22.63 -27.98
C SER A 220 -13.66 24.14 -28.22
N GLU A 221 -14.83 24.72 -28.06
CA GLU A 221 -15.09 26.16 -28.28
C GLU A 221 -14.31 27.06 -27.31
N GLU A 222 -13.87 26.51 -26.17
CA GLU A 222 -13.16 27.20 -25.10
C GLU A 222 -11.64 26.88 -25.07
N LEU A 223 -11.18 25.96 -25.94
CA LEU A 223 -9.79 25.47 -25.96
C LEU A 223 -8.88 26.31 -26.87
N GLN A 224 -8.58 27.55 -26.47
CA GLN A 224 -7.67 28.41 -27.21
C GLN A 224 -6.22 27.89 -27.17
N GLY A 225 -5.62 27.64 -28.35
CA GLY A 225 -4.23 27.20 -28.49
C GLY A 225 -3.98 25.70 -28.28
N ALA A 226 -5.04 24.89 -28.17
CA ALA A 226 -4.94 23.44 -28.13
C ALA A 226 -4.70 22.84 -29.54
N PRO A 227 -4.16 21.60 -29.64
CA PRO A 227 -4.08 20.89 -30.90
C PRO A 227 -5.46 20.73 -31.56
N PRO A 228 -5.58 20.83 -32.91
CA PRO A 228 -6.88 20.80 -33.60
C PRO A 228 -7.72 19.54 -33.35
N GLU A 229 -7.08 18.41 -33.10
CA GLU A 229 -7.68 17.12 -32.77
C GLU A 229 -8.33 17.11 -31.39
N LEU A 230 -7.87 17.95 -30.46
CA LEU A 230 -8.36 17.98 -29.09
C LEU A 230 -9.70 18.72 -29.01
N LYS A 231 -10.78 17.99 -28.72
CA LYS A 231 -12.14 18.53 -28.63
C LYS A 231 -12.63 18.70 -27.20
N ARG A 232 -11.97 18.08 -26.23
CA ARG A 232 -12.43 18.06 -24.84
C ARG A 232 -11.30 17.95 -23.83
N ILE A 233 -11.42 18.70 -22.73
CA ILE A 233 -10.61 18.52 -21.53
C ILE A 233 -11.52 18.14 -20.36
N VAL A 234 -11.18 17.07 -19.64
CA VAL A 234 -11.79 16.74 -18.34
C VAL A 234 -10.76 17.00 -17.25
N ARG A 235 -11.11 17.83 -16.26
CA ARG A 235 -10.20 18.18 -15.16
C ARG A 235 -10.70 17.66 -13.83
N PHE A 236 -9.80 17.02 -13.09
CA PHE A 236 -10.01 16.59 -11.70
C PHE A 236 -9.11 17.37 -10.76
N GLY A 237 -9.66 17.86 -9.65
CA GLY A 237 -8.89 18.46 -8.57
C GLY A 237 -8.62 17.52 -7.41
N HIS A 238 -8.03 18.04 -6.33
CA HIS A 238 -7.74 17.28 -5.12
C HIS A 238 -8.92 17.19 -4.15
N SER A 239 -9.08 16.03 -3.51
CA SER A 239 -9.92 15.89 -2.32
C SER A 239 -9.16 16.28 -1.04
N ARG A 240 -9.89 16.81 -0.05
CA ARG A 240 -9.36 17.44 1.17
C ARG A 240 -8.60 16.48 2.10
N TYR A 241 -9.01 15.21 2.20
CA TYR A 241 -8.47 14.25 3.17
C TYR A 241 -7.40 13.30 2.58
N VAL A 242 -7.11 13.44 1.29
CA VAL A 242 -6.18 12.57 0.55
C VAL A 242 -4.74 12.72 1.06
N ILE A 243 -4.34 13.92 1.51
CA ILE A 243 -2.94 14.21 1.80
C ILE A 243 -2.38 13.39 2.97
N ASP A 244 -3.12 13.26 4.07
CA ASP A 244 -2.68 12.49 5.25
C ASP A 244 -2.59 11.00 4.94
N GLN A 245 -3.54 10.49 4.15
CA GLN A 245 -3.56 9.08 3.75
C GLN A 245 -2.47 8.74 2.72
N VAL A 246 -2.18 9.66 1.79
CA VAL A 246 -1.03 9.55 0.87
C VAL A 246 0.28 9.61 1.66
N ALA A 247 0.41 10.54 2.60
CA ALA A 247 1.57 10.62 3.48
C ALA A 247 1.76 9.34 4.30
N ALA A 248 0.68 8.76 4.83
CA ALA A 248 0.75 7.48 5.54
C ALA A 248 1.26 6.34 4.65
N SER A 249 0.85 6.30 3.38
CA SER A 249 1.31 5.31 2.40
C SER A 249 2.82 5.44 2.14
N TYR A 250 3.30 6.67 1.89
CA TYR A 250 4.74 6.94 1.73
C TYR A 250 5.54 6.58 2.99
N ARG A 251 5.00 6.85 4.17
CA ARG A 251 5.66 6.52 5.44
C ARG A 251 5.69 5.02 5.72
N ALA A 252 4.69 4.27 5.27
CA ALA A 252 4.69 2.81 5.34
C ALA A 252 5.81 2.22 4.48
N GLU A 253 5.99 2.72 3.25
CA GLU A 253 7.12 2.34 2.40
C GLU A 253 8.47 2.66 3.07
N ASP A 254 8.62 3.84 3.67
CA ASP A 254 9.85 4.22 4.38
C ASP A 254 10.15 3.29 5.55
N LEU A 255 9.13 2.88 6.31
CA LEU A 255 9.27 1.94 7.42
C LEU A 255 9.75 0.56 6.92
N MET A 256 9.19 0.07 5.82
CA MET A 256 9.61 -1.20 5.22
C MET A 256 11.06 -1.15 4.74
N HIS A 257 11.45 -0.08 4.04
CA HIS A 257 12.85 0.13 3.62
C HIS A 257 13.79 0.24 4.83
N GLN A 258 13.40 0.93 5.89
CA GLN A 258 14.20 1.02 7.12
C GLN A 258 14.40 -0.35 7.77
N ASN A 259 13.35 -1.16 7.86
CA ASN A 259 13.43 -2.52 8.40
C ASN A 259 14.37 -3.39 7.55
N GLN A 260 14.25 -3.34 6.22
CA GLN A 260 15.16 -4.03 5.30
C GLN A 260 16.62 -3.61 5.54
N MET A 261 16.89 -2.31 5.65
CA MET A 261 18.24 -1.79 5.89
C MET A 261 18.81 -2.24 7.24
N GLU A 262 18.00 -2.25 8.31
CA GLU A 262 18.43 -2.74 9.62
C GLU A 262 18.84 -4.20 9.56
N GLN A 263 18.09 -5.04 8.84
CA GLN A 263 18.42 -6.46 8.70
C GLN A 263 19.62 -6.70 7.79
N ALA A 264 19.76 -5.92 6.71
CA ALA A 264 20.93 -5.97 5.84
C ALA A 264 22.24 -5.68 6.60
N VAL A 265 22.18 -4.92 7.70
CA VAL A 265 23.30 -4.67 8.63
C VAL A 265 23.44 -5.79 9.67
N ALA A 266 22.35 -6.21 10.30
CA ALA A 266 22.39 -7.20 11.37
C ALA A 266 22.88 -8.58 10.90
N GLN A 267 22.60 -8.97 9.65
CA GLN A 267 23.01 -10.24 9.03
C GLN A 267 22.67 -11.52 9.83
N SER A 268 21.81 -11.42 10.84
CA SER A 268 21.43 -12.52 11.74
C SER A 268 20.72 -13.67 11.02
N TRP A 269 20.17 -13.39 9.84
CA TRP A 269 19.49 -14.36 9.00
C TRP A 269 20.45 -15.29 8.24
N ARG A 270 21.71 -14.91 8.02
CA ARG A 270 22.65 -15.69 7.19
C ARG A 270 22.92 -17.10 7.71
N SER A 271 22.95 -17.26 9.04
CA SER A 271 23.15 -18.58 9.66
C SER A 271 21.92 -19.49 9.56
N LYS A 272 20.76 -18.93 9.19
CA LYS A 272 19.49 -19.65 9.01
C LYS A 272 19.16 -19.92 7.55
N LEU A 273 19.95 -19.38 6.61
CA LEU A 273 19.70 -19.54 5.18
C LEU A 273 19.98 -20.98 4.76
N ALA A 274 18.92 -21.67 4.31
CA ALA A 274 19.05 -23.00 3.75
C ALA A 274 19.81 -22.94 2.41
N PRO A 275 20.73 -23.89 2.13
CA PRO A 275 21.38 -23.98 0.83
C PRO A 275 20.36 -24.22 -0.30
N PRO A 276 20.59 -23.66 -1.50
CA PRO A 276 19.75 -23.94 -2.66
C PRO A 276 19.60 -25.44 -2.93
N HIS A 277 18.43 -25.85 -3.44
CA HIS A 277 18.08 -27.23 -3.82
C HIS A 277 18.07 -28.28 -2.70
N ARG A 278 18.27 -27.91 -1.44
CA ARG A 278 18.10 -28.82 -0.30
C ARG A 278 16.72 -28.65 0.34
N PRO A 279 16.17 -29.73 0.95
CA PRO A 279 15.03 -29.60 1.84
C PRO A 279 15.33 -28.57 2.95
N ALA A 280 14.40 -27.68 3.21
CA ALA A 280 14.50 -26.64 4.23
C ALA A 280 13.36 -26.76 5.25
N ALA A 281 13.69 -26.68 6.54
CA ALA A 281 12.71 -26.54 7.60
C ALA A 281 11.99 -25.18 7.50
N LEU A 282 10.78 -25.08 8.07
CA LEU A 282 10.04 -23.82 8.14
C LEU A 282 10.68 -22.85 9.15
N PRO A 283 10.38 -21.54 9.08
CA PRO A 283 10.81 -20.60 10.12
C PRO A 283 10.25 -21.02 11.48
N PRO A 284 10.98 -20.80 12.60
CA PRO A 284 12.19 -19.97 12.71
C PRO A 284 13.52 -20.70 12.49
N ASP A 285 13.50 -22.00 12.18
CA ASP A 285 14.70 -22.84 12.11
C ASP A 285 15.54 -22.51 10.87
N GLU A 286 14.92 -22.56 9.71
CA GLU A 286 15.54 -22.22 8.43
C GLU A 286 14.69 -21.23 7.63
N ILE A 287 15.34 -20.45 6.78
CA ILE A 287 14.74 -19.55 5.81
C ILE A 287 15.29 -19.88 4.42
N VAL A 288 14.50 -19.68 3.37
CA VAL A 288 14.91 -19.90 1.97
C VAL A 288 15.38 -18.61 1.29
N SER A 289 15.14 -17.44 1.87
CA SER A 289 15.63 -16.16 1.34
C SER A 289 15.67 -15.03 2.38
N GLU A 290 16.42 -13.97 2.08
CA GLU A 290 16.40 -12.72 2.87
C GLU A 290 14.99 -12.09 2.87
N ALA A 291 14.28 -12.16 1.74
CA ALA A 291 12.93 -11.63 1.60
C ALA A 291 11.93 -12.34 2.53
N GLU A 292 12.02 -13.66 2.67
CA GLU A 292 11.21 -14.42 3.63
C GLU A 292 11.44 -13.91 5.06
N PHE A 293 12.70 -13.78 5.46
CA PHE A 293 13.03 -13.31 6.81
C PHE A 293 12.51 -11.90 7.09
N VAL A 294 12.72 -10.97 6.15
CA VAL A 294 12.18 -9.60 6.26
C VAL A 294 10.65 -9.63 6.38
N ALA A 295 9.99 -10.50 5.64
CA ALA A 295 8.54 -10.60 5.66
C ALA A 295 7.99 -11.23 6.95
N VAL A 296 8.71 -12.17 7.57
CA VAL A 296 8.37 -12.66 8.92
C VAL A 296 8.31 -11.50 9.92
N LEU A 297 9.30 -10.61 9.88
CA LEU A 297 9.35 -9.43 10.73
C LEU A 297 8.26 -8.41 10.38
N GLY A 298 8.08 -8.14 9.08
CA GLY A 298 7.08 -7.20 8.58
C GLY A 298 5.67 -7.59 8.98
N LEU A 299 5.29 -8.85 8.76
CA LEU A 299 3.98 -9.38 9.15
C LEU A 299 3.79 -9.39 10.67
N SER A 300 4.82 -9.73 11.44
CA SER A 300 4.73 -9.70 12.91
C SER A 300 4.46 -8.29 13.44
N GLU A 301 5.04 -7.27 12.79
CA GLU A 301 4.77 -5.86 13.11
C GLU A 301 3.34 -5.44 12.75
N VAL A 302 2.86 -5.81 11.55
CA VAL A 302 1.50 -5.48 11.09
C VAL A 302 0.44 -6.19 11.94
N LEU A 303 0.66 -7.45 12.27
CA LEU A 303 -0.29 -8.27 13.03
C LEU A 303 -0.18 -8.06 14.55
N SER A 304 0.89 -7.39 15.02
CA SER A 304 1.17 -7.14 16.44
C SER A 304 1.43 -8.40 17.29
N PHE A 305 1.77 -9.53 16.67
CA PHE A 305 2.20 -10.76 17.33
C PHE A 305 3.28 -11.49 16.53
N ALA A 306 4.02 -12.40 17.16
CA ALA A 306 5.05 -13.19 16.50
C ALA A 306 4.42 -14.29 15.64
N ILE A 307 4.45 -14.15 14.31
CA ILE A 307 3.80 -15.12 13.40
C ILE A 307 4.47 -16.50 13.41
N ILE A 308 5.71 -16.60 13.91
CA ILE A 308 6.46 -17.85 13.99
C ILE A 308 5.91 -18.77 15.07
N ASP A 309 5.28 -18.20 16.10
CA ASP A 309 4.68 -18.93 17.22
C ASP A 309 3.20 -19.20 16.94
N ASP A 310 2.66 -18.64 15.86
CA ASP A 310 1.27 -18.80 15.46
C ASP A 310 1.05 -20.13 14.75
N MET A 311 0.19 -20.95 15.33
CA MET A 311 -0.15 -22.28 14.86
C MET A 311 -1.52 -22.31 14.17
N GLU A 312 -2.24 -21.18 14.11
CA GLU A 312 -3.53 -21.09 13.45
C GLU A 312 -3.40 -21.35 11.94
N GLU A 313 -4.23 -22.24 11.41
CA GLU A 313 -4.31 -22.49 9.98
C GLU A 313 -5.38 -21.59 9.35
N LEU A 314 -4.93 -20.67 8.50
CA LEU A 314 -5.77 -19.77 7.71
C LEU A 314 -6.05 -20.42 6.37
N ASN A 315 -7.23 -21.04 6.28
CA ASN A 315 -7.64 -21.86 5.14
C ASN A 315 -6.67 -23.00 4.82
N GLY A 316 -6.20 -23.72 5.85
CA GLY A 316 -5.36 -24.91 5.70
C GLY A 316 -3.85 -24.67 5.61
N LEU A 317 -3.41 -23.40 5.70
CA LEU A 317 -1.99 -23.05 5.84
C LEU A 317 -1.79 -22.06 6.98
N ARG A 318 -0.72 -22.25 7.75
CA ARG A 318 -0.22 -21.24 8.69
C ARG A 318 0.36 -20.04 7.94
N ILE A 319 0.44 -18.88 8.60
CA ILE A 319 1.04 -17.67 8.01
C ILE A 319 2.46 -17.93 7.50
N VAL A 320 3.27 -18.68 8.27
CA VAL A 320 4.64 -19.05 7.87
C VAL A 320 4.69 -19.97 6.64
N GLU A 321 3.67 -20.80 6.41
CA GLU A 321 3.61 -21.71 5.26
C GLU A 321 3.19 -20.94 4.00
N TRP A 322 2.23 -20.02 4.12
CA TRP A 322 1.90 -19.07 3.06
C TRP A 322 3.12 -18.27 2.61
N LEU A 323 3.85 -17.72 3.59
CA LEU A 323 5.06 -16.94 3.35
C LEU A 323 6.13 -17.79 2.65
N ARG A 324 6.36 -19.01 3.13
CA ARG A 324 7.30 -19.96 2.52
C ARG A 324 6.94 -20.22 1.07
N GLY A 325 5.66 -20.45 0.75
CA GLY A 325 5.22 -20.67 -0.62
C GLY A 325 5.57 -19.51 -1.55
N LEU A 326 5.27 -18.27 -1.13
CA LEU A 326 5.62 -17.06 -1.90
C LEU A 326 7.14 -16.92 -2.07
N ALA A 327 7.91 -17.16 -1.01
CA ALA A 327 9.37 -17.10 -1.05
C ALA A 327 9.98 -18.14 -2.00
N VAL A 328 9.44 -19.36 -2.05
CA VAL A 328 9.86 -20.39 -2.99
C VAL A 328 9.59 -19.97 -4.44
N LEU A 329 8.40 -19.44 -4.75
CA LEU A 329 8.10 -18.94 -6.10
C LEU A 329 9.01 -17.78 -6.51
N SER A 330 9.26 -16.83 -5.60
CA SER A 330 10.23 -15.75 -5.84
C SER A 330 11.63 -16.29 -6.11
N ASN A 331 12.10 -17.28 -5.35
CA ASN A 331 13.41 -17.87 -5.57
C ASN A 331 13.53 -18.57 -6.92
N ILE A 332 12.48 -19.29 -7.36
CA ILE A 332 12.46 -19.90 -8.70
C ILE A 332 12.58 -18.82 -9.77
N ALA A 333 11.78 -17.75 -9.67
CA ALA A 333 11.79 -16.66 -10.65
C ALA A 333 13.13 -15.91 -10.67
N THR A 334 13.71 -15.64 -9.49
CA THR A 334 15.03 -14.98 -9.39
C THR A 334 16.14 -15.86 -9.93
N PHE A 335 16.15 -17.15 -9.62
CA PHE A 335 17.17 -18.07 -10.15
C PHE A 335 17.11 -18.17 -11.67
N TYR A 336 15.90 -18.30 -12.23
CA TYR A 336 15.72 -18.27 -13.68
C TYR A 336 16.22 -16.96 -14.29
N ASP A 337 15.89 -15.81 -13.70
CA ASP A 337 16.36 -14.51 -14.17
C ASP A 337 17.88 -14.31 -14.08
N GLU A 338 18.53 -14.90 -13.07
CA GLU A 338 19.98 -14.80 -12.88
C GLU A 338 20.77 -15.73 -13.83
N GLU A 339 20.23 -16.90 -14.16
CA GLU A 339 20.90 -17.88 -15.01
C GLU A 339 20.56 -17.76 -16.51
N ARG A 340 19.46 -17.08 -16.85
CA ARG A 340 19.05 -16.93 -18.24
C ARG A 340 20.02 -16.05 -19.04
N SER A 341 20.22 -16.41 -20.29
CA SER A 341 20.90 -15.61 -21.30
C SER A 341 19.95 -14.65 -22.02
N ASP A 342 20.49 -13.72 -22.80
CA ASP A 342 19.67 -12.82 -23.64
C ASP A 342 18.84 -13.58 -24.70
N ALA A 343 19.17 -14.84 -24.98
CA ALA A 343 18.44 -15.69 -25.92
C ALA A 343 17.29 -16.48 -25.26
N ASP A 344 17.26 -16.54 -23.93
CA ASP A 344 16.22 -17.22 -23.18
C ASP A 344 14.98 -16.31 -23.03
N PRO A 345 13.78 -16.90 -22.98
CA PRO A 345 12.58 -16.09 -22.98
C PRO A 345 12.39 -15.32 -21.67
N PRO A 346 11.75 -14.14 -21.71
CA PRO A 346 11.52 -13.33 -20.51
C PRO A 346 10.39 -13.89 -19.62
N VAL A 347 9.86 -15.06 -19.95
CA VAL A 347 8.76 -15.74 -19.27
C VAL A 347 9.16 -17.16 -18.91
N LEU A 348 8.68 -17.66 -17.78
CA LEU A 348 8.96 -19.00 -17.29
C LEU A 348 7.66 -19.82 -17.23
N VAL A 349 7.65 -20.99 -17.86
CA VAL A 349 6.52 -21.92 -17.84
C VAL A 349 6.98 -23.25 -17.23
N LEU A 350 6.31 -23.68 -16.17
CA LEU A 350 6.60 -24.92 -15.45
C LEU A 350 5.36 -25.83 -15.41
N SER A 351 5.59 -27.12 -15.23
CA SER A 351 4.54 -28.07 -14.85
C SER A 351 4.12 -27.91 -13.38
N ASP A 352 2.91 -28.34 -13.04
CA ASP A 352 2.45 -28.36 -11.65
C ASP A 352 3.37 -29.22 -10.77
N GLU A 353 3.90 -30.33 -11.30
CA GLU A 353 4.81 -31.23 -10.57
C GLU A 353 6.14 -30.55 -10.21
N GLU A 354 6.70 -29.74 -11.11
CA GLU A 354 7.92 -28.98 -10.84
C GLU A 354 7.73 -27.96 -9.71
N ILE A 355 6.58 -27.27 -9.70
CA ILE A 355 6.24 -26.29 -8.66
C ILE A 355 5.99 -26.99 -7.32
N VAL A 356 5.20 -28.08 -7.32
CA VAL A 356 4.95 -28.88 -6.10
C VAL A 356 6.26 -29.38 -5.52
N GLY A 357 7.13 -29.97 -6.33
CA GLY A 357 8.42 -30.48 -5.87
C GLY A 357 9.33 -29.39 -5.29
N ALA A 358 9.26 -28.16 -5.82
CA ALA A 358 9.98 -27.02 -5.24
C ALA A 358 9.40 -26.59 -3.89
N LEU A 359 8.08 -26.54 -3.75
CA LEU A 359 7.41 -26.20 -2.48
C LEU A 359 7.66 -27.27 -1.41
N GLU A 360 7.69 -28.54 -1.78
CA GLU A 360 8.03 -29.64 -0.87
C GLU A 360 9.48 -29.58 -0.39
N ARG A 361 10.43 -29.27 -1.29
CA ARG A 361 11.81 -28.95 -0.86
C ARG A 361 11.84 -27.71 0.03
N GLY A 362 10.93 -26.76 -0.18
CA GLY A 362 10.71 -25.63 0.72
C GLY A 362 10.07 -25.98 2.07
N GLY A 363 9.74 -27.25 2.33
CA GLY A 363 9.20 -27.68 3.62
C GLY A 363 7.67 -27.71 3.72
N LEU A 364 6.93 -27.47 2.62
CA LEU A 364 5.49 -27.71 2.58
C LEU A 364 5.20 -29.20 2.35
N SER A 365 4.04 -29.68 2.79
CA SER A 365 3.55 -31.02 2.43
C SER A 365 2.87 -30.98 1.06
N ALA A 366 2.82 -32.13 0.36
CA ALA A 366 2.14 -32.25 -0.94
C ALA A 366 0.76 -31.59 -0.98
N SER A 367 -0.08 -31.84 0.04
CA SER A 367 -1.43 -31.27 0.12
C SER A 367 -1.43 -29.75 0.30
N LYS A 368 -0.51 -29.21 1.12
CA LYS A 368 -0.37 -27.76 1.33
C LYS A 368 0.22 -27.08 0.10
N SER A 369 1.14 -27.73 -0.59
CA SER A 369 1.71 -27.26 -1.87
C SER A 369 0.63 -27.15 -2.95
N ALA A 370 -0.17 -28.20 -3.14
CA ALA A 370 -1.27 -28.19 -4.12
C ALA A 370 -2.31 -27.10 -3.81
N TYR A 371 -2.69 -26.97 -2.54
CA TYR A 371 -3.60 -25.91 -2.11
C TYR A 371 -3.02 -24.51 -2.33
N PHE A 372 -1.74 -24.31 -1.99
CA PHE A 372 -1.07 -23.03 -2.20
C PHE A 372 -1.06 -22.63 -3.68
N ILE A 373 -0.71 -23.57 -4.58
CA ILE A 373 -0.71 -23.34 -6.03
C ILE A 373 -2.11 -22.93 -6.52
N ASP A 374 -3.16 -23.63 -6.07
CA ASP A 374 -4.54 -23.29 -6.42
C ASP A 374 -4.89 -21.87 -5.97
N ALA A 375 -4.58 -21.52 -4.72
CA ALA A 375 -4.91 -20.22 -4.16
C ALA A 375 -4.16 -19.04 -4.80
N VAL A 376 -2.94 -19.27 -5.30
CA VAL A 376 -2.10 -18.26 -5.98
C VAL A 376 -2.16 -18.35 -7.51
N THR A 377 -3.10 -19.15 -8.05
CA THR A 377 -3.41 -19.17 -9.48
C THR A 377 -4.43 -18.08 -9.83
N PHE A 378 -4.19 -17.39 -10.93
CA PHE A 378 -4.98 -16.26 -11.39
C PHE A 378 -6.36 -16.68 -11.90
N HIS A 379 -7.38 -15.96 -11.46
CA HIS A 379 -8.77 -16.20 -11.80
C HIS A 379 -9.56 -14.89 -11.95
N GLN A 380 -10.80 -14.97 -12.45
CA GLN A 380 -11.64 -13.78 -12.70
C GLN A 380 -11.85 -12.90 -11.46
N LYS A 381 -11.92 -13.51 -10.27
CA LYS A 381 -12.08 -12.80 -8.99
C LYS A 381 -10.76 -12.35 -8.34
N SER A 382 -9.59 -12.56 -8.97
CA SER A 382 -8.31 -12.18 -8.37
C SER A 382 -8.28 -10.66 -8.26
N ILE A 383 -7.55 -10.08 -7.31
CA ILE A 383 -7.46 -8.62 -7.26
C ILE A 383 -6.54 -8.17 -8.40
N ASP A 384 -5.33 -8.73 -8.44
CA ASP A 384 -4.31 -8.48 -9.46
C ASP A 384 -3.40 -9.71 -9.60
N LEU A 385 -2.30 -9.58 -10.34
CA LEU A 385 -1.34 -10.67 -10.52
C LEU A 385 -0.31 -10.75 -9.37
N PHE A 386 -0.27 -9.79 -8.43
CA PHE A 386 0.64 -9.90 -7.28
C PHE A 386 0.16 -10.97 -6.29
N ASP A 387 -1.15 -11.02 -6.01
CA ASP A 387 -1.75 -12.01 -5.10
C ASP A 387 -2.11 -13.35 -5.78
N ALA A 388 -1.93 -13.42 -7.10
CA ALA A 388 -2.09 -14.62 -7.91
C ALA A 388 -1.09 -14.65 -9.09
N PRO A 389 0.22 -14.84 -8.82
CA PRO A 389 1.31 -14.75 -9.80
C PRO A 389 1.39 -15.90 -10.81
N LEU A 390 0.57 -16.95 -10.66
CA LEU A 390 0.56 -18.11 -11.56
C LEU A 390 -0.60 -18.00 -12.56
N ILE A 391 -0.32 -18.14 -13.86
CA ILE A 391 -1.35 -18.15 -14.91
C ILE A 391 -1.44 -19.56 -15.49
N SER A 392 -2.63 -20.15 -15.54
CA SER A 392 -2.79 -21.50 -16.09
C SER A 392 -2.66 -21.50 -17.61
N VAL A 393 -1.92 -22.46 -18.15
CA VAL A 393 -1.76 -22.73 -19.57
C VAL A 393 -2.24 -24.16 -19.85
N ALA A 394 -2.83 -24.38 -21.02
CA ALA A 394 -3.26 -25.71 -21.44
C ALA A 394 -2.15 -26.76 -21.28
N GLY A 395 -2.55 -27.99 -20.92
CA GLY A 395 -1.62 -29.10 -20.72
C GLY A 395 -1.01 -29.21 -19.32
N GLY A 396 -1.67 -28.66 -18.29
CA GLY A 396 -1.23 -28.81 -16.89
C GLY A 396 0.01 -27.98 -16.54
N LYS A 397 0.18 -26.84 -17.22
CA LYS A 397 1.33 -25.95 -17.04
C LYS A 397 0.89 -24.63 -16.43
N LYS A 398 1.83 -23.96 -15.78
CA LYS A 398 1.67 -22.63 -15.19
C LYS A 398 2.75 -21.71 -15.72
N LEU A 399 2.35 -20.55 -16.20
CA LEU A 399 3.25 -19.44 -16.42
C LEU A 399 3.49 -18.73 -15.08
N LEU A 400 4.76 -18.60 -14.71
CA LEU A 400 5.20 -17.80 -13.57
C LEU A 400 5.42 -16.36 -14.07
N PHE A 401 4.59 -15.44 -13.60
CA PHE A 401 4.66 -14.06 -14.06
C PHE A 401 5.76 -13.28 -13.32
N LEU A 402 6.99 -13.36 -13.84
CA LEU A 402 8.21 -12.78 -13.26
C LEU A 402 8.07 -11.37 -12.65
N PRO A 403 7.39 -10.40 -13.31
CA PRO A 403 7.25 -9.03 -12.78
C PRO A 403 6.61 -8.96 -11.38
N THR A 404 5.89 -10.00 -10.96
CA THR A 404 5.25 -10.07 -9.65
C THR A 404 6.05 -10.82 -8.59
N LEU A 405 7.03 -11.62 -9.00
CA LEU A 405 7.78 -12.55 -8.15
C LEU A 405 9.18 -12.02 -7.81
N ILE A 406 9.85 -11.35 -8.75
CA ILE A 406 11.20 -10.82 -8.57
C ILE A 406 11.13 -9.52 -7.73
N GLY A 407 11.83 -9.51 -6.58
CA GLY A 407 11.78 -8.37 -5.66
C GLY A 407 10.43 -8.19 -4.95
N GLN A 408 9.58 -9.22 -4.96
CA GLN A 408 8.24 -9.18 -4.37
C GLN A 408 8.28 -8.83 -2.87
N ASN A 409 7.38 -7.96 -2.45
CA ASN A 409 7.15 -7.70 -1.03
C ASN A 409 6.15 -8.71 -0.45
N HIS A 410 6.67 -9.83 0.07
CA HIS A 410 5.83 -10.93 0.58
C HIS A 410 4.89 -10.51 1.71
N THR A 411 5.23 -9.49 2.50
CA THR A 411 4.33 -8.96 3.55
C THR A 411 3.05 -8.39 2.93
N THR A 412 3.19 -7.49 1.97
CA THR A 412 2.06 -6.83 1.31
C THR A 412 1.22 -7.81 0.52
N VAL A 413 1.87 -8.72 -0.21
CA VAL A 413 1.18 -9.73 -1.02
C VAL A 413 0.38 -10.69 -0.16
N LEU A 414 0.94 -11.18 0.95
CA LEU A 414 0.21 -12.09 1.83
C LEU A 414 -0.98 -11.40 2.50
N LEU A 415 -0.84 -10.15 2.97
CA LEU A 415 -1.96 -9.39 3.51
C LEU A 415 -3.07 -9.18 2.48
N SER A 416 -2.72 -8.93 1.22
CA SER A 416 -3.68 -8.84 0.12
C SER A 416 -4.41 -10.18 -0.11
N LEU A 417 -3.66 -11.29 -0.16
CA LEU A 417 -4.20 -12.63 -0.36
C LEU A 417 -5.17 -13.04 0.76
N LEU A 418 -4.79 -12.83 2.02
CA LEU A 418 -5.62 -13.17 3.18
C LEU A 418 -6.87 -12.28 3.27
N SER A 419 -6.75 -11.01 2.89
CA SER A 419 -7.89 -10.09 2.77
C SER A 419 -8.89 -10.57 1.71
N ARG A 420 -8.42 -11.00 0.53
CA ARG A 420 -9.25 -11.60 -0.53
C ARG A 420 -10.01 -12.84 -0.03
N GLN A 421 -9.34 -13.67 0.77
CA GLN A 421 -9.94 -14.84 1.38
C GLN A 421 -10.86 -14.53 2.57
N LYS A 422 -11.11 -13.25 2.88
CA LYS A 422 -11.94 -12.78 3.99
C LYS A 422 -11.49 -13.30 5.36
N VAL A 423 -10.21 -13.61 5.51
CA VAL A 423 -9.63 -14.04 6.77
C VAL A 423 -9.62 -12.84 7.73
N LYS A 424 -10.19 -13.03 8.92
CA LYS A 424 -10.21 -12.02 9.98
C LYS A 424 -9.27 -12.43 11.10
N PHE A 425 -8.31 -11.57 11.40
CA PHE A 425 -7.46 -11.69 12.58
C PHE A 425 -8.16 -11.06 13.78
N GLU A 426 -8.99 -11.82 14.49
CA GLU A 426 -9.75 -11.31 15.64
C GLU A 426 -8.83 -10.89 16.81
N SER A 427 -7.67 -11.52 16.94
CA SER A 427 -6.70 -11.28 18.02
C SER A 427 -5.83 -10.02 17.83
N LYS A 428 -5.78 -9.42 16.63
CA LYS A 428 -4.82 -8.35 16.31
C LYS A 428 -5.06 -7.03 17.06
N GLY A 429 -6.32 -6.76 17.43
CA GLY A 429 -6.70 -5.54 18.18
C GLY A 429 -6.15 -5.60 19.59
N LYS A 430 -6.54 -6.64 20.34
CA LYS A 430 -6.08 -6.90 21.71
C LYS A 430 -4.57 -7.05 21.81
N ALA A 431 -3.94 -7.70 20.84
CA ALA A 431 -2.48 -7.80 20.78
C ALA A 431 -1.82 -6.41 20.67
N PHE A 432 -2.40 -5.53 19.86
CA PHE A 432 -1.92 -4.16 19.70
C PHE A 432 -2.12 -3.31 20.97
N GLU A 433 -3.29 -3.37 21.61
CA GLU A 433 -3.57 -2.70 22.88
C GLU A 433 -2.55 -3.10 23.97
N LYS A 434 -2.33 -4.41 24.12
CA LYS A 434 -1.34 -4.95 25.07
C LYS A 434 0.07 -4.42 24.79
N ARG A 435 0.46 -4.38 23.51
CA ARG A 435 1.76 -3.88 23.07
C ARG A 435 1.98 -2.41 23.44
N VAL A 436 0.92 -1.58 23.35
CA VAL A 436 0.95 -0.17 23.75
C VAL A 436 1.13 -0.03 25.26
N VAL A 437 0.36 -0.76 26.06
CA VAL A 437 0.47 -0.77 27.52
C VAL A 437 1.87 -1.22 27.97
N GLU A 438 2.40 -2.29 27.37
CA GLU A 438 3.74 -2.78 27.65
C GLU A 438 4.83 -1.78 27.29
N LEU A 439 4.69 -1.04 26.18
CA LEU A 439 5.65 -0.02 25.77
C LEU A 439 5.85 1.05 26.86
N PHE A 440 4.75 1.57 27.43
CA PHE A 440 4.82 2.57 28.50
C PHE A 440 5.33 1.98 29.81
N ASN A 441 4.81 0.83 30.23
CA ASN A 441 5.23 0.19 31.49
C ASN A 441 6.71 -0.20 31.47
N ASN A 442 7.24 -0.68 30.33
CA ASN A 442 8.67 -0.97 30.18
C ASN A 442 9.54 0.29 30.24
N ALA A 443 8.99 1.47 29.93
CA ALA A 443 9.63 2.76 30.11
C ALA A 443 9.43 3.35 31.53
N GLY A 444 8.84 2.59 32.47
CA GLY A 444 8.56 3.03 33.83
C GLY A 444 7.39 4.01 33.96
N ILE A 445 6.58 4.16 32.90
CA ILE A 445 5.40 5.03 32.86
C ILE A 445 4.16 4.18 33.09
N TYR A 446 3.33 4.58 34.05
CA TYR A 446 2.18 3.77 34.44
C TYR A 446 1.09 3.78 33.38
N ALA A 447 0.80 2.61 32.81
CA ALA A 447 -0.25 2.41 31.82
C ALA A 447 -1.11 1.17 32.12
N ARG A 448 -2.41 1.25 31.87
CA ARG A 448 -3.34 0.11 31.96
C ARG A 448 -4.46 0.18 30.93
N SER A 449 -4.93 -1.00 30.52
CA SER A 449 -6.22 -1.19 29.88
C SER A 449 -7.25 -1.66 30.91
N PHE A 450 -8.52 -1.29 30.72
CA PHE A 450 -9.63 -1.76 31.57
C PHE A 450 -10.99 -1.46 30.93
N SER A 451 -12.04 -2.13 31.41
CA SER A 451 -13.42 -1.79 31.06
C SER A 451 -14.29 -1.56 32.30
N PHE A 452 -15.34 -0.77 32.13
CA PHE A 452 -16.36 -0.52 33.15
C PHE A 452 -17.71 -0.24 32.50
N LYS A 453 -18.79 -0.48 33.26
CA LYS A 453 -20.17 -0.28 32.82
C LYS A 453 -20.90 0.57 33.83
N GLU A 454 -21.47 1.69 33.40
CA GLU A 454 -22.23 2.61 34.24
C GLU A 454 -23.44 3.13 33.46
N GLU A 455 -24.59 3.26 34.14
CA GLU A 455 -25.85 3.71 33.55
C GLU A 455 -26.28 2.95 32.27
N GLY A 456 -25.89 1.69 32.14
CA GLY A 456 -26.20 0.86 30.97
C GLY A 456 -25.22 0.99 29.80
N GLU A 457 -24.28 1.94 29.86
CA GLU A 457 -23.24 2.14 28.86
C GLU A 457 -21.95 1.39 29.23
N GLU A 458 -21.27 0.84 28.23
CA GLU A 458 -19.99 0.15 28.37
C GLU A 458 -18.84 1.00 27.82
N TYR A 459 -17.79 1.12 28.63
CA TYR A 459 -16.58 1.85 28.32
C TYR A 459 -15.40 0.87 28.33
N GLU A 460 -14.83 0.65 27.15
CA GLU A 460 -13.58 -0.09 26.96
C GLU A 460 -12.45 0.93 26.81
N ILE A 461 -11.42 0.83 27.65
CA ILE A 461 -10.26 1.73 27.66
C ILE A 461 -9.04 0.92 27.25
N ASP A 462 -8.60 1.11 26.00
CA ASP A 462 -7.50 0.36 25.40
C ASP A 462 -6.16 0.65 26.08
N ALA A 463 -5.84 1.93 26.33
CA ALA A 463 -4.72 2.30 27.18
C ALA A 463 -4.92 3.68 27.80
N LEU A 464 -4.89 3.75 29.13
CA LEU A 464 -4.81 4.99 29.90
C LEU A 464 -3.41 5.11 30.51
N VAL A 465 -2.73 6.22 30.29
CA VAL A 465 -1.34 6.45 30.68
C VAL A 465 -1.21 7.67 31.57
N ASP A 466 -0.73 7.48 32.80
CA ASP A 466 -0.43 8.56 33.75
C ASP A 466 1.01 9.02 33.60
N TRP A 467 1.19 10.23 33.05
CA TRP A 467 2.51 10.77 32.78
C TRP A 467 2.58 12.30 32.89
N GLY A 468 3.45 12.79 33.77
CA GLY A 468 3.78 14.23 33.85
C GLY A 468 2.58 15.12 34.19
N GLY A 469 1.70 14.67 35.08
CA GLY A 469 0.49 15.42 35.48
C GLY A 469 -0.63 15.40 34.43
N ARG A 470 -0.60 14.45 33.49
CA ARG A 470 -1.59 14.28 32.43
C ARG A 470 -1.98 12.82 32.29
N LEU A 471 -3.15 12.59 31.72
CA LEU A 471 -3.64 11.29 31.31
C LEU A 471 -3.73 11.22 29.79
N PHE A 472 -2.88 10.42 29.16
CA PHE A 472 -3.04 10.12 27.74
C PHE A 472 -4.01 8.94 27.62
N LEU A 473 -5.14 9.19 26.96
CA LEU A 473 -6.15 8.19 26.65
C LEU A 473 -5.99 7.76 25.19
N PHE A 474 -5.51 6.54 24.96
CA PHE A 474 -5.33 5.99 23.63
C PHE A 474 -6.47 5.05 23.27
N GLU A 475 -7.10 5.30 22.12
CA GLU A 475 -7.90 4.34 21.36
C GLU A 475 -7.01 3.70 20.29
N CYS A 476 -6.83 2.39 20.33
CA CYS A 476 -5.87 1.66 19.53
C CYS A 476 -6.50 1.06 18.28
N LYS A 477 -6.07 1.50 17.09
CA LYS A 477 -6.59 0.98 15.80
C LYS A 477 -5.51 0.21 15.04
N ASN A 478 -5.74 -1.09 14.83
CA ASN A 478 -4.90 -1.95 13.98
C ASN A 478 -5.58 -2.19 12.61
N ARG A 479 -5.57 -1.15 11.77
CA ARG A 479 -6.21 -1.13 10.45
C ARG A 479 -5.19 -0.99 9.33
N THR A 480 -5.48 -1.64 8.21
CA THR A 480 -4.67 -1.55 6.99
C THR A 480 -4.80 -0.14 6.40
N LEU A 481 -3.72 0.39 5.83
CA LEU A 481 -3.76 1.67 5.13
C LEU A 481 -4.47 1.54 3.78
N PRO A 482 -5.22 2.56 3.34
CA PRO A 482 -6.05 2.50 2.13
C PRO A 482 -5.24 2.46 0.83
N SER A 483 -3.93 2.71 0.88
CA SER A 483 -3.00 2.56 -0.27
C SER A 483 -3.46 3.30 -1.54
N ALA A 484 -3.98 4.52 -1.37
CA ALA A 484 -4.53 5.37 -2.43
C ALA A 484 -5.70 4.77 -3.25
N ARG A 485 -6.40 3.76 -2.72
CA ARG A 485 -7.63 3.20 -3.32
C ARG A 485 -8.86 3.98 -2.82
N PRO A 486 -9.60 4.71 -3.67
CA PRO A 486 -10.59 5.70 -3.21
C PRO A 486 -11.68 5.14 -2.28
N VAL A 487 -12.20 3.94 -2.58
CA VAL A 487 -13.19 3.27 -1.71
C VAL A 487 -12.62 3.05 -0.31
N ALA A 488 -11.42 2.46 -0.24
CA ALA A 488 -10.75 2.20 1.03
C ALA A 488 -10.39 3.51 1.76
N MET A 489 -10.09 4.58 1.03
CA MET A 489 -9.80 5.89 1.60
C MET A 489 -11.01 6.50 2.31
N ARG A 490 -12.19 6.37 1.71
CA ARG A 490 -13.47 6.77 2.32
C ARG A 490 -13.74 5.95 3.58
N ASP A 491 -13.69 4.62 3.46
CA ASP A 491 -13.95 3.71 4.59
C ASP A 491 -13.01 3.99 5.75
N PHE A 492 -11.72 4.17 5.47
CA PHE A 492 -10.73 4.52 6.46
C PHE A 492 -11.06 5.85 7.15
N GLU A 493 -11.50 6.87 6.41
CA GLU A 493 -11.88 8.16 6.99
C GLU A 493 -13.12 8.05 7.90
N HIS A 494 -14.13 7.27 7.52
CA HIS A 494 -15.28 7.00 8.41
C HIS A 494 -14.82 6.30 9.68
N GLU A 495 -13.98 5.27 9.58
CA GLU A 495 -13.44 4.57 10.75
C GLU A 495 -12.63 5.49 11.67
N MET A 496 -11.85 6.43 11.11
CA MET A 496 -11.10 7.41 11.90
C MET A 496 -12.02 8.40 12.64
N ARG A 497 -13.11 8.84 12.01
CA ARG A 497 -14.12 9.68 12.66
C ARG A 497 -14.84 8.94 13.78
N ASP A 498 -15.18 7.67 13.56
CA ASP A 498 -15.82 6.84 14.58
C ASP A 498 -14.87 6.56 15.75
N ALA A 499 -13.58 6.35 15.49
CA ALA A 499 -12.55 6.25 16.52
C ALA A 499 -12.43 7.55 17.34
N ALA A 500 -12.48 8.72 16.69
CA ALA A 500 -12.47 10.01 17.38
C ALA A 500 -13.70 10.19 18.28
N LYS A 501 -14.90 9.86 17.78
CA LYS A 501 -16.13 9.87 18.60
C LYS A 501 -16.03 8.91 19.78
N GLN A 502 -15.49 7.71 19.57
CA GLN A 502 -15.31 6.70 20.60
C GLN A 502 -14.38 7.19 21.72
N VAL A 503 -13.22 7.77 21.39
CA VAL A 503 -12.27 8.26 22.40
C VAL A 503 -12.80 9.48 23.15
N LEU A 504 -13.58 10.35 22.50
CA LEU A 504 -14.28 11.44 23.17
C LEU A 504 -15.36 10.93 24.13
N ARG A 505 -16.13 9.91 23.74
CA ARG A 505 -17.10 9.23 24.61
C ARG A 505 -16.41 8.63 25.84
N GLN A 506 -15.29 7.94 25.64
CA GLN A 506 -14.48 7.38 26.72
C GLN A 506 -13.95 8.47 27.65
N LYS A 507 -13.41 9.57 27.12
CA LYS A 507 -12.98 10.72 27.91
C LYS A 507 -14.11 11.24 28.80
N SER A 508 -15.29 11.46 28.25
CA SER A 508 -16.47 11.90 29.04
C SER A 508 -16.86 10.88 30.11
N GLY A 509 -16.76 9.58 29.82
CA GLY A 509 -16.98 8.52 30.80
C GLY A 509 -15.98 8.56 31.97
N LEU A 510 -14.69 8.81 31.68
CA LEU A 510 -13.66 8.95 32.71
C LEU A 510 -13.92 10.18 33.59
N GLU A 511 -14.31 11.32 32.99
CA GLU A 511 -14.60 12.57 33.71
C GLU A 511 -15.88 12.45 34.58
N LYS A 512 -16.88 11.69 34.12
CA LYS A 512 -18.15 11.49 34.83
C LYS A 512 -18.03 10.54 36.02
N TRP A 513 -17.16 9.54 35.94
CA TRP A 513 -17.06 8.46 36.94
C TRP A 513 -15.66 8.28 37.55
N PRO A 514 -15.04 9.34 38.14
CA PRO A 514 -13.67 9.29 38.62
C PRO A 514 -13.44 8.25 39.73
N ASP A 515 -14.47 7.96 40.55
CA ASP A 515 -14.40 6.92 41.58
C ASP A 515 -14.26 5.51 41.00
N VAL A 516 -15.00 5.21 39.93
CA VAL A 516 -14.93 3.93 39.22
C VAL A 516 -13.57 3.78 38.56
N VAL A 517 -13.09 4.86 37.92
CA VAL A 517 -11.75 4.90 37.33
C VAL A 517 -10.69 4.67 38.39
N ARG A 518 -10.79 5.29 39.57
CA ARG A 518 -9.84 5.06 40.67
C ARG A 518 -9.75 3.59 41.07
N ILE A 519 -10.88 2.88 41.11
CA ILE A 519 -10.92 1.44 41.43
C ILE A 519 -10.27 0.61 40.31
N LYS A 520 -10.59 0.89 39.05
CA LYS A 520 -10.13 0.10 37.89
C LYS A 520 -8.69 0.40 37.49
N PHE A 521 -8.36 1.69 37.37
CA PHE A 521 -7.04 2.21 37.01
C PHE A 521 -6.07 2.15 38.18
N GLY A 522 -6.55 2.22 39.42
CA GLY A 522 -5.72 2.13 40.64
C GLY A 522 -5.07 3.45 41.07
N LYS A 523 -5.40 4.58 40.42
CA LYS A 523 -4.95 5.93 40.80
C LYS A 523 -6.10 6.93 40.67
N SER A 524 -6.08 7.99 41.48
CA SER A 524 -7.00 9.12 41.27
C SER A 524 -6.61 9.86 39.98
N ILE A 525 -7.64 10.33 39.28
CA ILE A 525 -7.52 11.12 38.05
C ILE A 525 -7.91 12.60 38.27
N ASP A 526 -8.20 12.98 39.51
CA ASP A 526 -8.76 14.29 39.84
C ASP A 526 -7.79 15.42 39.47
N GLY A 527 -8.26 16.38 38.68
CA GLY A 527 -7.49 17.54 38.25
C GLY A 527 -6.42 17.25 37.17
N LEU A 528 -6.35 16.03 36.64
CA LEU A 528 -5.45 15.70 35.54
C LEU A 528 -6.10 16.05 34.19
N GLU A 529 -5.31 16.64 33.30
CA GLU A 529 -5.72 16.87 31.91
C GLU A 529 -5.79 15.54 31.16
N ILE A 530 -6.96 15.20 30.60
CA ILE A 530 -7.12 14.02 29.73
C ILE A 530 -6.90 14.44 28.27
N VAL A 531 -5.85 13.87 27.67
CA VAL A 531 -5.43 14.07 26.28
C VAL A 531 -5.91 12.86 25.46
N PRO A 532 -7.00 12.99 24.66
CA PRO A 532 -7.51 11.89 23.86
C PRO A 532 -6.69 11.71 22.58
N CYS A 533 -6.39 10.46 22.26
CA CYS A 533 -5.54 10.08 21.13
C CYS A 533 -6.08 8.84 20.43
N VAL A 534 -6.14 8.86 19.10
CA VAL A 534 -6.25 7.65 18.29
C VAL A 534 -4.84 7.23 17.89
N LEU A 535 -4.42 6.04 18.31
CA LEU A 535 -3.12 5.47 18.02
C LEU A 535 -3.27 4.35 16.97
N ASN A 536 -2.65 4.55 15.80
CA ASN A 536 -2.67 3.60 14.71
C ASN A 536 -1.47 2.67 14.76
N ASN A 537 -1.66 1.37 14.53
CA ASN A 537 -0.52 0.44 14.42
C ASN A 537 0.35 0.77 13.19
N LEU A 538 -0.29 1.06 12.06
CA LEU A 538 0.38 1.49 10.83
C LEU A 538 0.61 3.00 10.80
N PRO A 539 1.52 3.52 9.93
CA PRO A 539 2.00 4.91 9.92
C PRO A 539 0.99 6.02 9.54
N TYR A 540 -0.20 6.03 10.14
CA TYR A 540 -1.19 7.09 9.99
C TYR A 540 -1.17 8.03 11.21
N ALA A 541 -1.03 9.32 10.94
CA ALA A 541 -1.10 10.39 11.93
C ALA A 541 -1.69 11.64 11.24
N ARG A 542 -2.15 12.61 12.03
CA ARG A 542 -2.55 13.95 11.56
C ARG A 542 -1.69 15.01 12.24
N ALA A 543 -1.53 16.16 11.59
CA ALA A 543 -1.00 17.36 12.24
C ALA A 543 -2.13 18.07 12.98
N GLU A 544 -1.83 18.59 14.16
CA GLU A 544 -2.79 19.19 15.09
C GLU A 544 -3.89 18.23 15.56
N ALA A 545 -4.71 18.70 16.50
CA ALA A 545 -5.89 17.97 16.94
C ALA A 545 -7.05 18.19 15.96
N ASP A 546 -7.82 17.13 15.71
CA ASP A 546 -9.09 17.19 14.99
C ASP A 546 -10.21 16.97 15.99
N ASP A 547 -11.09 17.96 16.16
CA ASP A 547 -12.12 18.01 17.22
C ASP A 547 -11.59 17.66 18.62
N GLY A 548 -10.37 18.13 18.93
CA GLY A 548 -9.71 17.91 20.22
C GLY A 548 -9.06 16.53 20.38
N VAL A 549 -9.06 15.68 19.35
CA VAL A 549 -8.43 14.36 19.33
C VAL A 549 -7.15 14.37 18.51
N PHE A 550 -6.07 13.82 19.06
CA PHE A 550 -4.81 13.65 18.32
C PHE A 550 -4.76 12.32 17.58
N PHE A 551 -4.18 12.29 16.38
CA PHE A 551 -3.93 11.06 15.62
C PHE A 551 -2.43 10.82 15.52
N TYR A 552 -1.99 9.65 15.99
CA TYR A 552 -0.59 9.27 16.02
C TYR A 552 -0.41 7.82 15.60
N ASP A 553 0.84 7.42 15.33
CA ASP A 553 1.16 6.05 14.96
C ASP A 553 2.19 5.41 15.90
N PHE A 554 2.06 4.10 16.04
CA PHE A 554 2.87 3.30 16.94
C PHE A 554 4.35 3.30 16.58
N SER A 555 4.69 3.33 15.28
CA SER A 555 6.08 3.37 14.84
C SER A 555 6.79 4.64 15.34
N SER A 556 6.10 5.78 15.32
CA SER A 556 6.58 7.05 15.84
C SER A 556 6.64 7.05 17.36
N LEU A 557 5.64 6.47 18.04
CA LEU A 557 5.63 6.35 19.51
C LEU A 557 6.77 5.46 20.02
N LYS A 558 6.94 4.27 19.45
CA LYS A 558 8.04 3.34 19.76
C LYS A 558 9.41 4.01 19.55
N ARG A 559 9.54 4.78 18.47
CA ARG A 559 10.77 5.56 18.20
C ARG A 559 10.98 6.66 19.23
N PHE A 560 9.93 7.40 19.58
CA PHE A 560 9.95 8.45 20.59
C PHE A 560 10.44 7.92 21.94
N MET A 561 9.96 6.74 22.37
CA MET A 561 10.40 6.12 23.62
C MET A 561 11.84 5.61 23.60
N SER A 562 12.35 5.22 22.42
CA SER A 562 13.67 4.59 22.29
C SER A 562 14.81 5.56 21.94
N SER A 563 14.51 6.73 21.37
CA SER A 563 15.55 7.69 21.00
C SER A 563 15.08 9.14 20.91
N GLY A 564 15.78 10.04 21.60
CA GLY A 564 15.55 11.49 21.51
C GLY A 564 15.99 12.15 20.21
N SER A 565 16.47 11.38 19.22
CA SER A 565 16.89 11.93 17.93
C SER A 565 16.61 10.96 16.78
N LEU A 566 16.15 11.51 15.66
CA LEU A 566 16.28 10.85 14.37
C LEU A 566 17.75 10.84 13.97
N ARG A 567 18.21 9.75 13.36
CA ARG A 567 19.61 9.56 12.99
C ARG A 567 19.68 9.20 11.52
N GLN A 568 20.58 9.86 10.81
CA GLN A 568 21.00 9.42 9.49
C GLN A 568 21.90 8.20 9.61
N ARG A 569 21.68 7.23 8.72
CA ARG A 569 22.39 5.96 8.72
C ARG A 569 23.27 5.88 7.48
N VAL A 570 24.53 5.50 7.66
CA VAL A 570 25.42 5.15 6.55
C VAL A 570 25.98 3.77 6.81
N VAL A 571 25.72 2.85 5.89
CA VAL A 571 26.21 1.48 5.95
C VAL A 571 27.44 1.34 5.06
N ALA A 572 28.49 0.68 5.57
CA ALA A 572 29.66 0.35 4.76
C ALA A 572 30.14 -1.06 5.07
N THR A 573 30.62 -1.75 4.03
CA THR A 573 31.19 -3.10 4.15
C THR A 573 32.70 -3.02 4.42
N PHE A 574 33.13 -3.65 5.51
CA PHE A 574 34.50 -3.79 6.00
C PHE A 574 35.09 -5.15 5.59
N ARG A 575 36.29 -5.44 6.12
CA ARG A 575 36.98 -6.72 5.93
C ARG A 575 36.08 -7.90 6.33
N GLY A 576 36.13 -8.99 5.56
CA GLY A 576 35.37 -10.22 5.82
C GLY A 576 33.87 -10.13 5.55
N GLY A 577 33.41 -9.11 4.81
CA GLY A 577 31.98 -8.89 4.54
C GLY A 577 31.20 -8.28 5.71
N ASP A 578 31.90 -7.85 6.77
CA ASP A 578 31.35 -7.19 7.96
C ASP A 578 30.70 -5.85 7.59
N ARG A 579 29.37 -5.76 7.70
CA ARG A 579 28.64 -4.51 7.43
C ARG A 579 28.49 -3.72 8.72
N ARG A 580 29.01 -2.49 8.74
CA ARG A 580 28.89 -1.58 9.89
C ARG A 580 28.10 -0.35 9.54
N GLU A 581 27.50 0.24 10.56
CA GLU A 581 26.65 1.44 10.46
C GLU A 581 27.29 2.63 11.19
N LEU A 582 27.32 3.79 10.54
CA LEU A 582 27.51 5.09 11.16
C LEU A 582 26.14 5.75 11.37
N ARG A 583 25.87 6.19 12.61
CA ARG A 583 24.65 6.90 12.99
C ARG A 583 24.95 8.37 13.31
N ILE A 584 24.47 9.28 12.48
CA ILE A 584 24.64 10.72 12.66
C ILE A 584 23.29 11.30 13.14
N PRO A 585 23.16 11.82 14.37
CA PRO A 585 21.94 12.49 14.80
C PRO A 585 21.58 13.64 13.83
N THR A 586 20.33 13.75 13.42
CA THR A 586 19.84 14.82 12.53
C THR A 586 18.85 15.68 13.30
N ILE A 587 17.61 15.22 13.43
CA ILE A 587 16.51 15.94 14.05
C ILE A 587 16.34 15.49 15.51
N ARG A 588 16.26 16.43 16.45
CA ARG A 588 15.91 16.12 17.84
C ARG A 588 14.41 16.00 18.00
N ILE A 589 13.97 14.97 18.71
CA ILE A 589 12.56 14.71 19.05
C ILE A 589 12.25 15.31 20.43
N TRP A 590 13.16 15.12 21.38
CA TRP A 590 13.09 15.66 22.74
C TRP A 590 14.49 15.93 23.29
N ASN A 591 14.57 16.69 24.38
CA ASN A 591 15.83 17.07 25.03
C ASN A 591 15.92 16.46 26.43
N GLY A 592 17.13 16.06 26.83
CA GLY A 592 17.37 15.46 28.14
C GLY A 592 17.88 14.02 28.03
N ALA A 593 17.90 13.31 29.16
CA ALA A 593 18.24 11.89 29.22
C ALA A 593 17.04 11.00 28.84
N GLU A 594 15.82 11.45 29.15
CA GLU A 594 14.56 10.73 28.98
C GLU A 594 13.48 11.69 28.43
N PRO A 595 12.47 11.17 27.72
CA PRO A 595 11.36 11.98 27.23
C PRO A 595 10.46 12.48 28.37
N LYS A 596 9.71 13.55 28.13
CA LYS A 596 8.67 14.07 29.04
C LYS A 596 7.29 14.06 28.39
N ALA A 597 6.25 14.20 29.21
CA ALA A 597 4.87 14.29 28.75
C ALA A 597 4.66 15.48 27.79
N GLU A 598 5.31 16.63 28.04
CA GLU A 598 5.26 17.79 27.16
C GLU A 598 5.90 17.53 25.80
N ASP A 599 6.96 16.70 25.76
CA ASP A 599 7.60 16.31 24.51
C ASP A 599 6.68 15.40 23.68
N LEU A 600 5.96 14.47 24.34
CA LEU A 600 4.96 13.65 23.66
C LEU A 600 3.82 14.51 23.12
N LEU A 601 3.28 15.43 23.92
CA LEU A 601 2.23 16.34 23.46
C LEU A 601 2.67 17.18 22.25
N LYS A 602 3.93 17.61 22.22
CA LYS A 602 4.50 18.28 21.04
C LYS A 602 4.56 17.36 19.83
N GLN A 603 4.92 16.08 20.01
CA GLN A 603 4.92 15.10 18.93
C GLN A 603 3.51 14.74 18.44
N LEU A 604 2.49 14.77 19.31
CA LEU A 604 1.10 14.57 18.91
C LEU A 604 0.58 15.73 18.06
N LYS A 605 0.96 16.97 18.39
CA LYS A 605 0.60 18.17 17.60
C LYS A 605 1.35 18.24 16.27
N GLU A 606 2.66 18.00 16.29
CA GLU A 606 3.51 18.11 15.11
C GLU A 606 4.39 16.85 14.97
N PRO A 607 3.82 15.72 14.50
CA PRO A 607 4.59 14.49 14.32
C PRO A 607 5.80 14.72 13.43
N VAL A 608 7.01 14.49 13.96
CA VAL A 608 8.25 14.74 13.20
C VAL A 608 8.31 13.95 11.89
N ALA A 609 7.72 12.75 11.87
CA ALA A 609 7.66 11.91 10.69
C ALA A 609 6.73 12.49 9.60
N LEU A 610 5.59 13.07 9.97
CA LEU A 610 4.74 13.80 9.02
C LEU A 610 5.42 15.06 8.52
N ARG A 611 6.09 15.81 9.41
CA ARG A 611 6.82 17.02 9.00
C ARG A 611 7.88 16.72 7.95
N ILE A 612 8.63 15.63 8.11
CA ILE A 612 9.59 15.19 7.09
C ILE A 612 8.86 14.86 5.78
N CYS A 613 7.76 14.09 5.85
CA CYS A 613 7.01 13.71 4.66
C CYS A 613 6.47 14.95 3.91
N PHE A 614 5.76 15.84 4.60
CA PHE A 614 5.19 17.05 4.00
C PHE A 614 6.24 18.01 3.44
N ALA A 615 7.42 18.11 4.06
CA ALA A 615 8.51 18.92 3.53
C ALA A 615 9.03 18.44 2.16
N HIS A 616 8.71 17.20 1.77
CA HIS A 616 9.11 16.61 0.49
C HIS A 616 7.91 16.29 -0.41
N MET A 617 6.69 16.66 -0.02
CA MET A 617 5.50 16.46 -0.85
C MET A 617 5.23 17.68 -1.71
N GLY A 618 4.91 17.42 -2.98
CA GLY A 618 4.52 18.41 -3.97
C GLY A 618 3.14 18.13 -4.54
N LYS A 619 2.60 19.13 -5.26
CA LYS A 619 1.43 18.96 -6.12
C LYS A 619 1.87 19.11 -7.56
N ASP A 620 1.34 18.27 -8.42
CA ASP A 620 1.61 18.29 -9.86
C ASP A 620 0.31 18.14 -10.66
N VAL A 621 0.40 18.42 -11.94
CA VAL A 621 -0.67 18.19 -12.90
C VAL A 621 -0.26 17.06 -13.83
N ARG A 622 -0.98 15.94 -13.76
CA ARG A 622 -0.82 14.82 -14.69
C ARG A 622 -1.85 14.89 -15.80
N THR A 623 -1.46 14.37 -16.95
CA THR A 623 -2.29 14.35 -18.14
C THR A 623 -2.22 13.00 -18.82
N PHE A 624 -3.35 12.51 -19.30
CA PHE A 624 -3.45 11.31 -20.13
C PHE A 624 -4.62 11.42 -21.10
N ASN A 625 -4.59 10.65 -22.18
CA ASN A 625 -5.62 10.66 -23.21
C ASN A 625 -6.58 9.48 -23.01
N LEU A 626 -7.89 9.73 -23.18
CA LEU A 626 -8.89 8.66 -23.28
C LEU A 626 -9.03 8.17 -24.73
N ASP A 627 -8.89 9.09 -25.68
CA ASP A 627 -8.84 8.89 -27.12
C ASP A 627 -8.05 10.04 -27.76
N GLU A 628 -8.04 10.12 -29.09
CA GLU A 628 -7.37 11.19 -29.84
C GLU A 628 -7.97 12.60 -29.59
N GLU A 629 -9.20 12.68 -29.06
CA GLU A 629 -9.97 13.93 -28.96
C GLU A 629 -10.15 14.42 -27.52
N THR A 630 -9.76 13.62 -26.52
CA THR A 630 -10.08 13.85 -25.10
C THR A 630 -8.86 13.72 -24.22
N LEU A 631 -8.46 14.85 -23.63
CA LEU A 631 -7.38 14.95 -22.65
C LEU A 631 -7.98 15.01 -21.24
N VAL A 632 -7.44 14.19 -20.34
CA VAL A 632 -7.73 14.27 -18.91
C VAL A 632 -6.59 14.95 -18.21
N VAL A 633 -6.93 15.86 -17.29
CA VAL A 633 -6.01 16.61 -16.46
C VAL A 633 -6.34 16.30 -15.00
N SER A 634 -5.39 15.80 -14.22
CA SER A 634 -5.60 15.54 -12.80
C SER A 634 -4.54 16.19 -11.94
N ASP A 635 -4.97 16.80 -10.83
CA ASP A 635 -4.05 17.25 -9.80
C ASP A 635 -3.59 16.01 -8.99
N GLU A 636 -2.28 15.76 -8.94
CA GLU A 636 -1.67 14.63 -8.22
C GLU A 636 -0.71 15.09 -7.13
N ILE A 637 -0.64 14.31 -6.06
CA ILE A 637 0.33 14.51 -5.00
C ILE A 637 1.53 13.61 -5.29
N HIS A 638 2.73 14.16 -5.24
CA HIS A 638 3.96 13.39 -5.36
C HIS A 638 4.88 13.66 -4.19
N ARG A 639 5.91 12.83 -4.05
CA ARG A 639 6.98 13.00 -3.07
C ARG A 639 8.32 13.06 -3.80
N GLU A 640 9.08 14.13 -3.57
CA GLU A 640 10.46 14.24 -4.00
C GLU A 640 11.37 13.31 -3.18
N ASP A 641 12.50 12.94 -3.77
CA ASP A 641 13.45 12.08 -3.09
C ASP A 641 13.99 12.74 -1.81
N ILE A 642 13.93 11.99 -0.70
CA ILE A 642 14.45 12.47 0.60
C ILE A 642 15.98 12.38 0.57
N SER A 643 16.62 13.43 0.06
CA SER A 643 18.07 13.48 0.01
C SER A 643 18.69 13.72 1.38
N GLU A 644 19.91 13.24 1.57
CA GLU A 644 20.70 13.49 2.78
C GLU A 644 20.89 15.00 3.05
N LYS A 645 20.99 15.79 1.98
CA LYS A 645 21.07 17.25 2.03
C LYS A 645 19.76 17.85 2.53
N ALA A 646 18.63 17.45 1.97
CA ALA A 646 17.31 17.94 2.39
C ALA A 646 17.02 17.59 3.85
N MET A 647 17.41 16.38 4.30
CA MET A 647 17.33 16.00 5.72
C MET A 647 18.24 16.83 6.62
N ALA A 648 19.43 17.20 6.16
CA ALA A 648 20.33 18.08 6.90
C ALA A 648 19.75 19.51 7.01
N GLU A 649 19.19 20.04 5.92
CA GLU A 649 18.55 21.35 5.86
C GLU A 649 17.31 21.41 6.77
N LEU A 650 16.43 20.41 6.71
CA LEU A 650 15.28 20.27 7.60
C LEU A 650 15.68 20.17 9.07
N ALA A 651 16.85 19.59 9.35
CA ALA A 651 17.42 19.50 10.69
C ALA A 651 18.16 20.78 11.15
N GLY A 652 18.28 21.80 10.29
CA GLY A 652 19.08 23.00 10.56
C GLY A 652 20.58 22.70 10.70
N ARG A 653 21.09 21.65 10.03
CA ARG A 653 22.49 21.19 10.10
C ARG A 653 23.26 21.45 8.82
N SER A 654 24.58 21.62 8.96
CA SER A 654 25.47 21.75 7.81
C SER A 654 25.65 20.41 7.08
N TRP A 655 25.13 20.33 5.85
CA TRP A 655 25.35 19.22 4.93
C TRP A 655 26.85 18.90 4.76
N ASN A 656 27.69 19.93 4.60
CA ASN A 656 29.14 19.76 4.46
C ASN A 656 29.81 19.14 5.70
N GLY A 657 29.25 19.35 6.88
CA GLY A 657 29.71 18.70 8.11
C GLY A 657 29.38 17.21 8.11
N MET A 658 28.14 16.86 7.75
CA MET A 658 27.64 15.48 7.70
C MET A 658 28.38 14.68 6.62
N ARG A 659 28.48 15.21 5.39
CA ARG A 659 29.21 14.59 4.27
C ARG A 659 30.65 14.26 4.63
N ARG A 660 31.34 15.12 5.39
CA ARG A 660 32.72 14.87 5.85
C ARG A 660 32.80 13.68 6.81
N GLN A 661 31.83 13.50 7.70
CA GLN A 661 31.79 12.35 8.62
C GLN A 661 31.55 11.04 7.86
N GLN A 662 30.60 11.04 6.92
CA GLN A 662 30.31 9.88 6.07
C GLN A 662 31.51 9.48 5.22
N ALA A 663 32.15 10.44 4.54
CA ALA A 663 33.31 10.19 3.70
C ALA A 663 34.48 9.58 4.50
N ARG A 664 34.68 10.01 5.75
CA ARG A 664 35.67 9.42 6.66
C ARG A 664 35.34 7.96 6.99
N PHE A 665 34.07 7.65 7.24
CA PHE A 665 33.61 6.30 7.55
C PHE A 665 33.77 5.35 6.35
N VAL A 666 33.29 5.75 5.16
CA VAL A 666 33.44 4.96 3.92
C VAL A 666 34.91 4.78 3.56
N LYS A 667 35.75 5.81 3.72
CA LYS A 667 37.21 5.70 3.51
C LYS A 667 37.85 4.69 4.45
N LYS A 668 37.40 4.61 5.71
CA LYS A 668 37.86 3.62 6.69
C LYS A 668 37.47 2.19 6.25
N ALA A 669 36.25 2.01 5.78
CA ALA A 669 35.77 0.72 5.26
C ALA A 669 36.56 0.26 4.02
N LYS A 670 36.78 1.16 3.05
CA LYS A 670 37.59 0.89 1.84
C LYS A 670 39.02 0.49 2.19
N LYS A 671 39.68 1.21 3.10
CA LYS A 671 41.03 0.86 3.58
C LYS A 671 41.07 -0.52 4.24
N SER A 672 40.03 -0.89 4.99
CA SER A 672 39.93 -2.20 5.63
C SER A 672 39.87 -3.33 4.60
N ARG A 673 39.07 -3.17 3.53
CA ARG A 673 38.94 -4.16 2.44
C ARG A 673 40.23 -4.29 1.63
N GLN A 674 40.85 -3.18 1.26
CA GLN A 674 42.13 -3.17 0.55
C GLN A 674 43.25 -3.86 1.34
N LYS A 675 43.22 -3.78 2.67
CA LYS A 675 44.17 -4.51 3.52
C LYS A 675 43.96 -6.02 3.44
N GLU A 676 42.71 -6.48 3.41
CA GLU A 676 42.37 -7.90 3.24
C GLU A 676 42.79 -8.43 1.86
N GLU A 677 42.51 -7.68 0.78
CA GLU A 677 42.92 -8.06 -0.57
C GLU A 677 44.44 -8.20 -0.68
N ARG A 678 45.19 -7.25 -0.10
CA ARG A 678 46.66 -7.32 -0.04
C ARG A 678 47.18 -8.48 0.80
N GLU A 679 46.45 -8.89 1.84
CA GLU A 679 46.80 -10.05 2.65
C GLU A 679 46.45 -11.37 1.95
N LYS A 680 45.42 -11.42 1.08
CA LYS A 680 45.09 -12.60 0.25
C LYS A 680 46.04 -12.79 -0.95
N GLN A 681 46.66 -11.70 -1.42
CA GLN A 681 47.63 -11.71 -2.51
C GLN A 681 49.07 -12.01 -2.06
N ARG A 682 49.33 -11.96 -0.75
CA ARG A 682 50.61 -12.35 -0.12
C ARG A 682 50.50 -13.77 0.37
#